data_AF-A0A943S132-F1
#
_entry.id   AF-A0A943S132-F1
#
_cell.length_a   1.000
_cell.length_b   1.000
_cell.length_c   1.000
_cell.angle_alpha   90.00
_cell.angle_beta   90.00
_cell.angle_gamma   90.00
#
_symmetry.space_group_name_H-M   'P 1'
#
loop_
_entity.id
_entity.type
_entity.pdbx_description
1 polymer ?
#
loop_
_entity_poly.entity_id
_entity_poly.type
_entity_poly.pdbx_seq_one_letter_code
_entity_poly.pdbx_strand_id
1 'polypeptide(L)'
;MYIDKYWDNYIGGSDDSLNLVAFLEDLKKEEIPLSEIFAKIGLDKQNWDFHQTVEYLEFTHSDGVEMDFHFAIDVVTDLAAILLECSVNGSVNLQDLDEYNTPSRRIRITATPEEHDSMNKALADFAQNPLSYDLHEMMDDEEIQEMAHHVEALRKELYEAAGRNRNYHVKAEDVKHLLPDWEGADGCIATNCITVEGCKVGYCYRENPDGNWDSGWRFTADDESDDYMDDPNNAGIYKLNTICNDDPDIIPLLHTPAPCAFERDENGVFQQIKDWKPEQDEEAPDMDILEQCQKWNEKGQYQKIIDALEAIPAEERTPEMDSELARAYNNLAVPGNRELYQKALSLLKPHADYFAEDYRWNFRMGYSYYFLDQEGRALPYFRKALEKLPGDEDTQKLIDDCESRITLPQFSECFRERTENWWETFAEMEAELRQMMDEDKDRTRGAELVAQMQETLNLVFDEISFEMGFNGEKHELILTPEGDKVKLFELIYFQKHAPKEVLEHWNILVGRQPVQNIGLRTNDGWDISGDDVQIWLEEQGENSFAISAYCEKLLPKLQEEEGRVWWMLTTLTDQVLGEISHMWYIDDFDVMEKPKAEPSFLLSQLPDKLKEKGANLSTDPEAYLDSCLGYKMEPNKDPDADWRLDVIAGSTNCVPLINGYLNADNDFMDQLHADGAVAGFFCYPLDTLREEEGTQKIFDFRDELEEVFATDEGAEVLTLTGGATGIYCGYVDFIAWDIREALNMAKEFFEGTDIPWAIFHSFRREAGSVPLKQQDDEPEAEDQDDELDETLTGMDYIPYTKQNAEAFYEQLEQWNDEDEYTRCIQALNAVPEDWRDYRIAYAMARALENYAIIGDHDEGTPNYKGDKALLRAIEVLESVREEGQDKSEWNMRMAYAYQYLHGQEEKAIPYAQRWAELNPEDGNASAVIQECKAEIKKRQRSRKKKVKFVPGDTPFEGFDLTNFWDDSMYALKEYVSDPPSDELIASVEEELGYKLPAAYIWLMKQHNGGIPVNTCYPCDEPTCWAEDHVAITGIFGIGREKSCSLCGELGSQFMIDEWEYPAIGVAICDCPSAGHDMIFLDYRACGPQGEPAVVHVDQ
;
A
#
# COMPACT_ATOMS: atom_id res chain seq x y z
N MET A 1 28.34 5.80 -9.09
CA MET A 1 29.79 5.69 -8.82
C MET A 1 30.31 4.35 -9.32
N TYR A 2 31.55 3.97 -9.02
CA TYR A 2 32.06 2.68 -9.49
C TYR A 2 31.51 1.52 -8.64
N ILE A 3 31.23 1.78 -7.35
CA ILE A 3 30.62 0.84 -6.42
C ILE A 3 29.21 0.41 -6.83
N ASP A 4 28.37 1.28 -7.41
CA ASP A 4 26.99 1.01 -7.85
C ASP A 4 26.89 -0.15 -8.86
N LYS A 5 28.02 -0.54 -9.47
CA LYS A 5 28.09 -1.68 -10.37
C LYS A 5 27.91 -3.02 -9.66
N TYR A 6 28.20 -3.06 -8.35
CA TYR A 6 28.19 -4.27 -7.53
C TYR A 6 27.39 -4.11 -6.24
N TRP A 7 27.42 -2.92 -5.64
CA TRP A 7 26.57 -2.56 -4.51
C TRP A 7 25.09 -2.64 -4.93
N ASP A 8 24.22 -3.09 -4.03
CA ASP A 8 22.78 -3.33 -4.24
C ASP A 8 22.43 -4.44 -5.26
N ASN A 9 23.39 -5.29 -5.64
CA ASN A 9 23.19 -6.46 -6.51
C ASN A 9 23.67 -7.76 -5.83
N TYR A 10 22.98 -8.18 -4.76
CA TYR A 10 23.39 -9.27 -3.85
C TYR A 10 24.70 -9.03 -3.07
N ILE A 11 25.26 -7.81 -3.14
CA ILE A 11 26.45 -7.37 -2.40
C ILE A 11 26.12 -5.98 -1.85
N GLY A 12 26.29 -5.74 -0.56
CA GLY A 12 26.03 -4.45 0.07
C GLY A 12 24.59 -4.19 0.55
N GLY A 13 23.67 -5.14 0.36
CA GLY A 13 22.23 -4.99 0.65
C GLY A 13 21.69 -5.84 1.80
N SER A 14 22.54 -6.50 2.59
CA SER A 14 22.11 -7.33 3.72
C SER A 14 22.20 -6.60 5.07
N ASP A 15 21.61 -7.17 6.13
CA ASP A 15 21.81 -6.68 7.50
C ASP A 15 23.30 -6.70 7.90
N ASP A 16 24.05 -7.70 7.43
CA ASP A 16 25.50 -7.79 7.62
C ASP A 16 26.24 -6.66 6.89
N SER A 17 25.76 -6.23 5.71
CA SER A 17 26.27 -5.07 4.98
C SER A 17 26.04 -3.77 5.77
N LEU A 18 24.84 -3.57 6.35
CA LEU A 18 24.54 -2.40 7.18
C LEU A 18 25.39 -2.39 8.46
N ASN A 19 25.55 -3.54 9.11
CA ASN A 19 26.44 -3.70 10.25
C ASN A 19 27.90 -3.41 9.89
N LEU A 20 28.34 -3.76 8.67
CA LEU A 20 29.67 -3.44 8.17
C LEU A 20 29.84 -1.93 7.96
N VAL A 21 28.83 -1.24 7.42
CA VAL A 21 28.85 0.22 7.24
C VAL A 21 28.89 0.93 8.59
N ALA A 22 28.04 0.54 9.55
CA ALA A 22 28.04 1.07 10.92
C ALA A 22 29.40 0.85 11.61
N PHE A 23 29.99 -0.34 11.45
CA PHE A 23 31.33 -0.64 11.95
C PHE A 23 32.40 0.30 11.36
N LEU A 24 32.40 0.46 10.03
CA LEU A 24 33.35 1.32 9.33
C LEU A 24 33.15 2.79 9.71
N GLU A 25 31.92 3.20 9.99
CA GLU A 25 31.58 4.50 10.55
C GLU A 25 32.24 4.72 11.91
N ASP A 26 32.02 3.78 12.83
CA ASP A 26 32.43 3.89 14.23
C ASP A 26 33.96 3.95 14.42
N LEU A 27 34.71 3.33 13.50
CA LEU A 27 36.17 3.39 13.51
C LEU A 27 36.74 4.82 13.45
N LYS A 28 35.97 5.78 12.91
CA LYS A 28 36.36 7.21 12.81
C LYS A 28 37.77 7.41 12.21
N LYS A 29 38.11 6.57 11.23
CA LYS A 29 39.38 6.56 10.49
C LYS A 29 39.15 6.79 9.00
N GLU A 30 40.06 7.52 8.36
CA GLU A 30 40.05 7.76 6.91
C GLU A 30 40.76 6.65 6.12
N GLU A 31 41.78 6.01 6.70
CA GLU A 31 42.48 4.87 6.09
C GLU A 31 42.48 3.68 7.06
N ILE A 32 41.95 2.55 6.60
CA ILE A 32 41.68 1.36 7.43
C ILE A 32 42.34 0.15 6.76
N PRO A 33 43.31 -0.52 7.41
CA PRO A 33 43.87 -1.78 6.91
C PRO A 33 42.85 -2.91 6.96
N LEU A 34 42.80 -3.75 5.93
CA LEU A 34 41.91 -4.92 5.87
C LEU A 34 42.13 -5.87 7.06
N SER A 35 43.38 -6.09 7.47
CA SER A 35 43.72 -6.86 8.67
C SER A 35 43.20 -6.25 9.97
N GLU A 36 43.02 -4.93 10.03
CA GLU A 36 42.40 -4.29 11.19
C GLU A 36 40.91 -4.60 11.27
N ILE A 37 40.22 -4.57 10.12
CA ILE A 37 38.80 -4.97 10.00
C ILE A 37 38.67 -6.42 10.44
N PHE A 38 39.43 -7.32 9.82
CA PHE A 38 39.38 -8.76 10.10
C PHE A 38 39.58 -9.09 11.59
N ALA A 39 40.54 -8.44 12.24
CA ALA A 39 40.83 -8.68 13.65
C ALA A 39 39.77 -8.11 14.60
N LYS A 40 39.05 -7.06 14.20
CA LYS A 40 38.06 -6.38 15.05
C LYS A 40 36.70 -7.04 15.02
N ILE A 41 36.27 -7.52 13.86
CA ILE A 41 34.99 -8.23 13.70
C ILE A 41 35.14 -9.75 13.81
N GLY A 42 36.38 -10.26 13.88
CA GLY A 42 36.66 -11.67 14.14
C GLY A 42 36.83 -12.55 12.90
N LEU A 43 36.80 -11.98 11.68
CA LEU A 43 37.07 -12.73 10.43
C LEU A 43 38.46 -13.36 10.39
N ASP A 44 39.44 -12.86 11.15
CA ASP A 44 40.78 -13.49 11.21
C ASP A 44 40.75 -14.89 11.83
N LYS A 45 39.74 -15.20 12.66
CA LYS A 45 39.52 -16.52 13.27
C LYS A 45 39.15 -17.59 12.24
N GLN A 46 38.58 -17.20 11.10
CA GLN A 46 38.16 -18.08 10.00
C GLN A 46 39.35 -18.64 9.20
N ASN A 47 40.56 -18.08 9.35
CA ASN A 47 41.77 -18.51 8.62
C ASN A 47 41.60 -18.56 7.08
N TRP A 48 40.81 -17.62 6.52
CA TRP A 48 40.47 -17.56 5.08
C TRP A 48 39.65 -18.75 4.55
N ASP A 49 38.91 -19.43 5.43
CA ASP A 49 37.89 -20.41 5.07
C ASP A 49 36.52 -19.87 5.53
N PHE A 50 35.65 -19.53 4.59
CA PHE A 50 34.38 -18.85 4.87
C PHE A 50 33.16 -19.69 4.50
N HIS A 51 33.31 -21.01 4.32
CA HIS A 51 32.19 -21.91 4.02
C HIS A 51 31.19 -22.04 5.18
N GLN A 52 31.64 -21.75 6.41
CA GLN A 52 30.85 -21.83 7.62
C GLN A 52 31.26 -20.66 8.53
N THR A 53 30.27 -19.96 9.05
CA THR A 53 30.46 -18.85 9.98
C THR A 53 30.69 -19.41 11.37
N VAL A 54 31.85 -19.10 11.95
CA VAL A 54 32.13 -19.49 13.33
C VAL A 54 31.34 -18.61 14.29
N GLU A 55 30.89 -19.17 15.41
CA GLU A 55 30.29 -18.39 16.50
C GLU A 55 31.24 -17.20 16.85
N TYR A 56 30.67 -16.00 17.04
CA TYR A 56 31.34 -14.73 17.42
C TYR A 56 32.04 -13.94 16.28
N LEU A 57 31.31 -13.62 15.20
CA LEU A 57 31.58 -12.44 14.38
C LEU A 57 30.69 -11.29 14.86
N GLU A 58 31.23 -10.38 15.67
CA GLU A 58 30.46 -9.29 16.27
C GLU A 58 31.36 -8.09 16.54
N PHE A 59 30.76 -6.91 16.66
CA PHE A 59 31.40 -5.74 17.22
C PHE A 59 30.43 -4.98 18.13
N THR A 60 30.97 -4.31 19.15
CA THR A 60 30.20 -3.37 19.97
C THR A 60 30.40 -1.97 19.43
N HIS A 61 29.32 -1.34 18.96
CA HIS A 61 29.30 0.04 18.49
C HIS A 61 29.56 1.02 19.65
N SER A 62 30.03 2.25 19.37
CA SER A 62 30.44 3.18 20.43
C SER A 62 29.30 3.73 21.30
N ASP A 63 28.04 3.51 20.91
CA ASP A 63 26.85 3.74 21.74
C ASP A 63 26.51 2.59 22.70
N GLY A 64 27.19 1.44 22.57
CA GLY A 64 27.02 0.27 23.41
C GLY A 64 26.12 -0.83 22.83
N VAL A 65 25.62 -0.69 21.59
CA VAL A 65 24.89 -1.74 20.89
C VAL A 65 25.86 -2.82 20.39
N GLU A 66 25.56 -4.09 20.62
CA GLU A 66 26.28 -5.21 20.03
C GLU A 66 25.64 -5.56 18.69
N MET A 67 26.46 -5.64 17.64
CA MET A 67 26.06 -5.93 16.27
C MET A 67 26.86 -7.14 15.79
N ASP A 68 26.17 -8.15 15.27
CA ASP A 68 26.74 -9.40 14.79
C ASP A 68 26.72 -9.51 13.26
N PHE A 69 27.52 -10.44 12.74
CA PHE A 69 27.56 -10.80 11.33
C PHE A 69 27.20 -12.28 11.19
N HIS A 70 26.13 -12.54 10.47
CA HIS A 70 25.53 -13.87 10.31
C HIS A 70 26.29 -14.73 9.30
N PHE A 71 26.83 -14.13 8.23
CA PHE A 71 27.54 -14.84 7.17
C PHE A 71 28.89 -14.21 6.86
N ALA A 72 29.96 -14.92 7.18
CA ALA A 72 31.33 -14.46 6.97
C ALA A 72 31.65 -14.16 5.50
N ILE A 73 31.10 -14.93 4.57
CA ILE A 73 31.34 -14.76 3.14
C ILE A 73 30.67 -13.49 2.60
N ASP A 74 29.53 -13.10 3.16
CA ASP A 74 28.77 -11.91 2.75
C ASP A 74 29.56 -10.63 3.05
N VAL A 75 30.07 -10.52 4.28
CA VAL A 75 30.99 -9.44 4.69
C VAL A 75 32.26 -9.41 3.83
N VAL A 76 32.76 -10.58 3.40
CA VAL A 76 33.95 -10.70 2.55
C VAL A 76 33.68 -10.19 1.12
N THR A 77 32.49 -10.45 0.58
CA THR A 77 32.08 -9.93 -0.74
C THR A 77 31.86 -8.42 -0.71
N ASP A 78 31.29 -7.88 0.36
CA ASP A 78 31.12 -6.43 0.55
C ASP A 78 32.46 -5.71 0.64
N LEU A 79 33.39 -6.26 1.44
CA LEU A 79 34.75 -5.73 1.53
C LEU A 79 35.47 -5.77 0.17
N ALA A 80 35.18 -6.74 -0.69
CA ALA A 80 35.74 -6.81 -2.04
C ALA A 80 35.20 -5.69 -2.94
N ALA A 81 33.91 -5.37 -2.87
CA ALA A 81 33.31 -4.25 -3.60
C ALA A 81 33.89 -2.90 -3.12
N ILE A 82 34.00 -2.70 -1.80
CA ILE A 82 34.62 -1.49 -1.23
C ILE A 82 36.11 -1.39 -1.62
N LEU A 83 36.85 -2.50 -1.64
CA LEU A 83 38.24 -2.53 -2.11
C LEU A 83 38.38 -2.19 -3.59
N LEU A 84 37.39 -2.53 -4.42
CA LEU A 84 37.36 -2.17 -5.83
C LEU A 84 37.14 -0.66 -6.00
N GLU A 85 36.11 -0.12 -5.34
CA GLU A 85 35.82 1.32 -5.31
C GLU A 85 37.02 2.13 -4.81
N CYS A 86 37.63 1.73 -3.70
CA CYS A 86 38.84 2.36 -3.17
C CYS A 86 40.03 2.29 -4.14
N SER A 87 40.06 1.32 -5.04
CA SER A 87 41.12 1.16 -6.03
C SER A 87 40.90 1.98 -7.30
N VAL A 88 39.65 2.17 -7.70
CA VAL A 88 39.28 2.96 -8.88
C VAL A 88 39.22 4.45 -8.53
N ASN A 89 38.50 4.78 -7.46
CA ASN A 89 38.21 6.17 -7.05
C ASN A 89 39.07 6.67 -5.88
N GLY A 90 39.96 5.83 -5.35
CA GLY A 90 40.90 6.19 -4.27
C GLY A 90 40.31 6.16 -2.86
N SER A 91 38.98 6.23 -2.73
CA SER A 91 38.21 6.20 -1.48
C SER A 91 36.74 5.90 -1.79
N VAL A 92 36.01 5.33 -0.84
CA VAL A 92 34.54 5.23 -0.85
C VAL A 92 33.95 6.27 0.11
N ASN A 93 32.79 6.84 -0.19
CA ASN A 93 32.02 7.62 0.78
C ASN A 93 31.05 6.69 1.50
N LEU A 94 30.99 6.74 2.83
CA LEU A 94 30.09 5.88 3.59
C LEU A 94 28.61 6.17 3.33
N GLN A 95 28.25 7.43 3.04
CA GLN A 95 26.88 7.78 2.66
C GLN A 95 26.46 7.16 1.33
N ASP A 96 27.41 6.79 0.47
CA ASP A 96 27.12 6.14 -0.80
C ASP A 96 26.97 4.60 -0.63
N LEU A 97 27.12 4.09 0.60
CA LEU A 97 26.88 2.68 0.99
C LEU A 97 25.59 2.52 1.81
N ASP A 98 25.11 3.61 2.40
CA ASP A 98 23.86 3.73 3.17
C ASP A 98 23.42 5.21 3.17
N GLU A 99 22.56 5.56 2.22
CA GLU A 99 22.19 6.95 1.90
C GLU A 99 21.36 7.63 3.01
N TYR A 100 20.69 6.83 3.85
CA TYR A 100 19.70 7.31 4.81
C TYR A 100 20.25 7.48 6.22
N ASN A 101 21.12 6.57 6.68
CA ASN A 101 21.51 6.54 8.10
C ASN A 101 22.96 6.95 8.36
N THR A 102 23.81 7.02 7.32
CA THR A 102 25.25 7.24 7.50
C THR A 102 25.71 8.63 6.99
N PRO A 103 26.43 9.43 7.81
CA PRO A 103 26.90 10.75 7.39
C PRO A 103 27.98 10.68 6.31
N SER A 104 27.97 11.65 5.39
CA SER A 104 28.98 11.82 4.34
C SER A 104 30.41 11.84 4.89
N ARG A 105 31.16 10.76 4.67
CA ARG A 105 32.54 10.60 5.12
C ARG A 105 33.28 9.63 4.21
N ARG A 106 34.37 10.12 3.60
CA ARG A 106 35.23 9.30 2.76
C ARG A 106 36.22 8.47 3.57
N ILE A 107 36.28 7.19 3.27
CA ILE A 107 37.24 6.24 3.84
C ILE A 107 37.96 5.47 2.73
N ARG A 108 39.09 4.86 3.09
CA ARG A 108 39.90 4.05 2.19
C ARG A 108 40.30 2.76 2.89
N ILE A 109 39.88 1.63 2.34
CA ILE A 109 40.38 0.31 2.78
C ILE A 109 41.68 0.00 2.03
N THR A 110 42.69 -0.47 2.76
CA THR A 110 43.99 -0.88 2.19
C THR A 110 44.27 -2.35 2.48
N ALA A 111 44.85 -3.06 1.52
CA ALA A 111 45.24 -4.46 1.67
C ALA A 111 46.66 -4.69 1.15
N THR A 112 47.37 -5.61 1.79
CA THR A 112 48.69 -6.11 1.40
C THR A 112 48.59 -7.06 0.22
N PRO A 113 49.69 -7.31 -0.52
CA PRO A 113 49.70 -8.31 -1.59
C PRO A 113 49.25 -9.70 -1.12
N GLU A 114 49.65 -10.12 0.08
CA GLU A 114 49.26 -11.41 0.66
C GLU A 114 47.77 -11.49 1.02
N GLU A 115 47.17 -10.38 1.47
CA GLU A 115 45.73 -10.27 1.72
C GLU A 115 44.94 -10.28 0.40
N HIS A 116 45.41 -9.56 -0.63
CA HIS A 116 44.82 -9.63 -1.97
C HIS A 116 44.86 -11.04 -2.57
N ASP A 117 45.99 -11.75 -2.42
CA ASP A 117 46.12 -13.14 -2.87
C ASP A 117 45.16 -14.09 -2.15
N SER A 118 44.89 -13.85 -0.87
CA SER A 118 43.97 -14.67 -0.07
C SER A 118 42.51 -14.33 -0.38
N MET A 119 42.18 -13.05 -0.51
CA MET A 119 40.86 -12.56 -0.91
C MET A 119 40.47 -13.09 -2.30
N ASN A 120 41.37 -13.02 -3.27
CA ASN A 120 41.13 -13.56 -4.61
C ASN A 120 40.83 -15.08 -4.58
N LYS A 121 41.48 -15.85 -3.69
CA LYS A 121 41.21 -17.28 -3.55
C LYS A 121 39.85 -17.55 -2.92
N ALA A 122 39.49 -16.82 -1.88
CA ALA A 122 38.19 -16.96 -1.21
C ALA A 122 37.04 -16.64 -2.18
N LEU A 123 37.10 -15.51 -2.89
CA LEU A 123 36.08 -15.15 -3.88
C LEU A 123 36.02 -16.13 -5.06
N ALA A 124 37.18 -16.64 -5.52
CA ALA A 124 37.21 -17.63 -6.60
C ALA A 124 36.62 -18.98 -6.18
N ASP A 125 36.72 -19.32 -4.90
CA ASP A 125 36.18 -20.56 -4.34
C ASP A 125 34.67 -20.45 -4.15
N PHE A 126 34.16 -19.34 -3.59
CA PHE A 126 32.73 -19.04 -3.53
C PHE A 126 32.09 -19.05 -4.91
N ALA A 127 32.70 -18.35 -5.89
CA ALA A 127 32.20 -18.33 -7.26
C ALA A 127 32.11 -19.73 -7.93
N GLN A 128 32.92 -20.70 -7.49
CA GLN A 128 32.93 -22.06 -8.04
C GLN A 128 32.01 -23.01 -7.28
N ASN A 129 31.87 -22.82 -5.97
CA ASN A 129 31.14 -23.74 -5.09
C ASN A 129 30.17 -22.98 -4.16
N PRO A 130 29.26 -22.12 -4.67
CA PRO A 130 28.45 -21.25 -3.82
C PRO A 130 27.53 -22.05 -2.88
N LEU A 131 26.96 -23.16 -3.37
CA LEU A 131 26.09 -24.07 -2.61
C LEU A 131 26.77 -24.81 -1.46
N SER A 132 28.07 -24.59 -1.24
CA SER A 132 28.81 -25.20 -0.11
C SER A 132 29.05 -24.23 1.04
N TYR A 133 28.59 -23.00 0.90
CA TYR A 133 28.65 -21.96 1.92
C TYR A 133 27.35 -21.94 2.74
N ASP A 134 27.45 -21.65 4.03
CA ASP A 134 26.33 -21.47 4.95
C ASP A 134 25.33 -20.39 4.54
N LEU A 135 25.77 -19.40 3.74
CA LEU A 135 24.86 -18.43 3.12
C LEU A 135 23.77 -19.09 2.25
N HIS A 136 24.00 -20.31 1.73
CA HIS A 136 22.99 -21.11 1.01
C HIS A 136 21.79 -21.51 1.88
N GLU A 137 21.90 -21.43 3.20
CA GLU A 137 20.77 -21.68 4.09
C GLU A 137 19.69 -20.58 4.01
N MET A 138 20.07 -19.39 3.51
CA MET A 138 19.18 -18.22 3.40
C MET A 138 18.87 -17.78 1.97
N MET A 139 19.54 -18.35 0.97
CA MET A 139 19.34 -18.04 -0.45
C MET A 139 18.98 -19.31 -1.21
N ASP A 140 18.08 -19.22 -2.18
CA ASP A 140 17.78 -20.38 -3.01
C ASP A 140 18.91 -20.73 -4.01
N ASP A 141 18.79 -21.88 -4.67
CA ASP A 141 19.80 -22.37 -5.62
C ASP A 141 20.01 -21.42 -6.81
N GLU A 142 19.01 -20.66 -7.23
CA GLU A 142 19.12 -19.71 -8.36
C GLU A 142 19.76 -18.40 -7.90
N GLU A 143 19.33 -17.85 -6.77
CA GLU A 143 19.83 -16.60 -6.19
C GLU A 143 21.32 -16.69 -5.82
N ILE A 144 21.74 -17.75 -5.12
CA ILE A 144 23.16 -17.87 -4.73
C ILE A 144 24.07 -18.14 -5.93
N GLN A 145 23.54 -18.75 -6.99
CA GLN A 145 24.26 -18.90 -8.26
C GLN A 145 24.37 -17.54 -8.99
N GLU A 146 23.37 -16.69 -8.91
CA GLU A 146 23.42 -15.34 -9.45
C GLU A 146 24.44 -14.48 -8.69
N MET A 147 24.39 -14.47 -7.35
CA MET A 147 25.42 -13.84 -6.51
C MET A 147 26.83 -14.34 -6.86
N ALA A 148 27.01 -15.65 -7.05
CA ALA A 148 28.29 -16.22 -7.48
C ALA A 148 28.78 -15.67 -8.84
N HIS A 149 27.88 -15.39 -9.78
CA HIS A 149 28.22 -14.74 -11.04
C HIS A 149 28.66 -13.28 -10.83
N HIS A 150 27.95 -12.53 -9.99
CA HIS A 150 28.33 -11.15 -9.62
C HIS A 150 29.67 -11.11 -8.90
N VAL A 151 29.90 -12.01 -7.95
CA VAL A 151 31.18 -12.13 -7.22
C VAL A 151 32.32 -12.52 -8.16
N GLU A 152 32.10 -13.41 -9.12
CA GLU A 152 33.12 -13.73 -10.13
C GLU A 152 33.44 -12.54 -11.04
N ALA A 153 32.43 -11.74 -11.42
CA ALA A 153 32.65 -10.53 -12.19
C ALA A 153 33.41 -9.47 -11.38
N LEU A 154 33.04 -9.27 -10.11
CA LEU A 154 33.73 -8.40 -9.16
C LEU A 154 35.18 -8.83 -8.95
N ARG A 155 35.41 -10.12 -8.69
CA ARG A 155 36.75 -10.71 -8.52
C ARG A 155 37.60 -10.49 -9.76
N LYS A 156 37.04 -10.76 -10.94
CA LYS A 156 37.72 -10.49 -12.23
C LYS A 156 38.08 -9.04 -12.34
N GLU A 157 37.21 -8.11 -11.98
CA GLU A 157 37.55 -6.70 -12.09
C GLU A 157 38.59 -6.24 -11.06
N LEU A 158 38.49 -6.75 -9.84
CA LEU A 158 39.40 -6.44 -8.75
C LEU A 158 40.82 -7.03 -8.94
N TYR A 159 40.94 -8.17 -9.64
CA TYR A 159 42.20 -8.92 -9.73
C TYR A 159 42.66 -9.29 -11.16
N GLU A 160 41.76 -9.42 -12.12
CA GLU A 160 42.05 -9.84 -13.50
C GLU A 160 41.94 -8.70 -14.53
N ALA A 161 41.09 -7.69 -14.30
CA ALA A 161 41.06 -6.50 -15.12
C ALA A 161 42.45 -5.86 -15.02
N ALA A 162 42.97 -5.52 -16.19
CA ALA A 162 44.36 -5.16 -16.41
C ALA A 162 44.70 -3.76 -15.85
N GLY A 163 44.29 -3.44 -14.62
CA GLY A 163 44.60 -2.24 -13.86
C GLY A 163 45.72 -2.44 -12.83
N ARG A 164 45.72 -3.55 -12.08
CA ARG A 164 46.74 -3.81 -11.04
C ARG A 164 48.01 -4.50 -11.55
N ASN A 165 47.98 -5.04 -12.76
CA ASN A 165 49.13 -5.60 -13.47
C ASN A 165 49.45 -4.83 -14.77
N ARG A 166 49.19 -3.51 -14.81
CA ARG A 166 49.66 -2.68 -15.94
C ARG A 166 51.18 -2.70 -15.96
N ASN A 167 51.75 -3.24 -17.03
CA ASN A 167 53.18 -3.28 -17.24
C ASN A 167 53.66 -1.87 -17.67
N TYR A 168 53.60 -0.90 -16.75
CA TYR A 168 53.92 0.51 -17.03
C TYR A 168 55.27 0.64 -17.75
N HIS A 169 55.33 1.56 -18.71
CA HIS A 169 56.52 1.85 -19.48
C HIS A 169 57.67 2.28 -18.56
N VAL A 170 57.40 3.26 -17.69
CA VAL A 170 58.29 3.63 -16.59
C VAL A 170 57.92 2.82 -15.34
N LYS A 171 58.89 2.07 -14.79
CA LYS A 171 58.69 1.30 -13.56
C LYS A 171 58.68 2.21 -12.35
N ALA A 172 57.89 1.85 -11.33
CA ALA A 172 57.79 2.60 -10.08
C ALA A 172 59.16 2.85 -9.40
N GLU A 173 60.11 1.91 -9.54
CA GLU A 173 61.48 2.05 -9.03
C GLU A 173 62.35 3.05 -9.80
N ASP A 174 61.98 3.37 -11.05
CA ASP A 174 62.70 4.29 -11.94
C ASP A 174 62.09 5.70 -11.95
N VAL A 175 60.92 5.91 -11.31
CA VAL A 175 60.25 7.21 -11.22
C VAL A 175 61.11 8.20 -10.45
N LYS A 176 61.43 9.32 -11.09
CA LYS A 176 62.16 10.44 -10.48
C LYS A 176 61.19 11.55 -10.10
N HIS A 177 61.55 12.30 -9.07
CA HIS A 177 60.83 13.52 -8.72
C HIS A 177 61.29 14.67 -9.65
N LEU A 178 60.57 14.88 -10.74
CA LEU A 178 60.88 15.87 -11.79
C LEU A 178 60.20 17.22 -11.58
N LEU A 179 59.23 17.29 -10.66
CA LEU A 179 58.48 18.52 -10.32
C LEU A 179 58.71 18.96 -8.86
N PRO A 180 59.95 19.30 -8.44
CA PRO A 180 60.27 19.68 -7.05
C PRO A 180 59.64 20.99 -6.58
N ASP A 181 59.31 21.90 -7.50
CA ASP A 181 58.80 23.24 -7.22
C ASP A 181 57.30 23.41 -7.63
N TRP A 182 56.56 22.30 -7.81
CA TRP A 182 55.14 22.33 -8.15
C TRP A 182 54.28 22.51 -6.90
N GLU A 183 53.57 23.63 -6.79
CA GLU A 183 52.74 23.99 -5.63
C GLU A 183 51.22 23.84 -5.89
N GLY A 184 50.81 23.39 -7.08
CA GLY A 184 49.40 23.20 -7.46
C GLY A 184 48.91 21.76 -7.33
N ALA A 185 47.62 21.55 -7.62
CA ALA A 185 47.04 20.22 -7.78
C ALA A 185 47.87 19.38 -8.77
N ASP A 186 48.11 18.11 -8.46
CA ASP A 186 49.00 17.23 -9.22
C ASP A 186 48.28 16.11 -9.97
N GLY A 187 46.97 15.94 -9.86
CA GLY A 187 46.20 14.96 -10.63
C GLY A 187 46.04 15.37 -12.10
N CYS A 188 46.11 14.41 -13.02
CA CYS A 188 45.86 14.59 -14.45
C CYS A 188 45.34 13.28 -15.07
N ILE A 189 44.73 13.35 -16.26
CA ILE A 189 44.31 12.15 -17.00
C ILE A 189 45.32 11.88 -18.12
N ALA A 190 45.68 10.60 -18.31
CA ALA A 190 46.50 10.17 -19.44
C ALA A 190 46.04 8.81 -20.00
N THR A 191 46.27 8.57 -21.28
CA THR A 191 45.94 7.31 -21.96
C THR A 191 47.00 6.24 -21.73
N ASN A 192 46.60 4.97 -21.90
CA ASN A 192 47.50 3.81 -21.81
C ASN A 192 48.54 3.80 -22.94
N CYS A 193 48.28 4.45 -24.09
CA CYS A 193 49.29 4.68 -25.11
C CYS A 193 50.54 5.34 -24.50
N ILE A 194 50.36 6.31 -23.59
CA ILE A 194 51.47 6.98 -22.90
C ILE A 194 52.02 6.09 -21.77
N THR A 195 51.17 5.67 -20.84
CA THR A 195 51.63 5.09 -19.55
C THR A 195 51.99 3.60 -19.62
N VAL A 196 51.46 2.86 -20.61
CA VAL A 196 51.68 1.42 -20.77
C VAL A 196 52.50 1.12 -22.03
N GLU A 197 52.13 1.69 -23.17
CA GLU A 197 52.79 1.42 -24.45
C GLU A 197 54.08 2.25 -24.63
N GLY A 198 54.23 3.34 -23.87
CA GLY A 198 55.41 4.21 -23.91
C GLY A 198 55.44 5.17 -25.09
N CYS A 199 54.29 5.46 -25.68
CA CYS A 199 54.14 6.52 -26.67
C CYS A 199 54.43 7.88 -26.04
N LYS A 200 54.92 8.81 -26.87
CA LYS A 200 55.11 10.19 -26.46
C LYS A 200 53.79 10.93 -26.47
N VAL A 201 53.66 11.95 -25.62
CA VAL A 201 52.49 12.82 -25.65
C VAL A 201 52.48 13.56 -26.99
N GLY A 202 51.47 13.27 -27.80
CA GLY A 202 51.23 13.90 -29.09
C GLY A 202 50.30 15.10 -28.97
N TYR A 203 49.27 14.99 -28.13
CA TYR A 203 48.30 16.04 -27.87
C TYR A 203 48.03 16.16 -26.38
N CYS A 204 47.92 17.40 -25.89
CA CYS A 204 47.56 17.66 -24.51
C CYS A 204 46.82 18.98 -24.37
N TYR A 205 45.91 19.03 -23.41
CA TYR A 205 45.15 20.22 -23.12
C TYR A 205 44.95 20.40 -21.62
N ARG A 206 44.65 21.63 -21.24
CA ARG A 206 44.41 22.04 -19.87
C ARG A 206 43.08 22.78 -19.77
N GLU A 207 42.19 22.25 -18.95
CA GLU A 207 40.90 22.86 -18.59
C GLU A 207 40.98 23.54 -17.23
N ASN A 208 39.89 24.17 -16.81
CA ASN A 208 39.80 24.67 -15.45
C ASN A 208 39.87 23.46 -14.48
N PRO A 209 40.79 23.46 -13.51
CA PRO A 209 40.88 22.44 -12.47
C PRO A 209 39.53 22.14 -11.81
N ASP A 210 39.20 20.86 -11.65
CA ASP A 210 38.09 20.42 -10.81
C ASP A 210 38.57 20.12 -9.38
N GLY A 211 38.10 20.91 -8.42
CA GLY A 211 38.54 20.84 -7.03
C GLY A 211 40.03 21.14 -6.82
N ASN A 212 40.59 20.61 -5.72
CA ASN A 212 41.98 20.81 -5.31
C ASN A 212 42.92 19.66 -5.70
N TRP A 213 42.41 18.61 -6.35
CA TRP A 213 43.14 17.40 -6.72
C TRP A 213 43.48 17.36 -8.22
N ASP A 214 42.62 17.89 -9.11
CA ASP A 214 42.85 17.92 -10.54
C ASP A 214 43.68 19.15 -10.96
N SER A 215 44.70 18.96 -11.77
CA SER A 215 45.50 20.04 -12.35
C SER A 215 44.86 20.67 -13.59
N GLY A 216 43.81 20.04 -14.12
CA GLY A 216 43.12 20.34 -15.36
C GLY A 216 43.79 19.73 -16.60
N TRP A 217 44.94 19.07 -16.46
CA TRP A 217 45.69 18.51 -17.60
C TRP A 217 45.14 17.15 -18.06
N ARG A 218 45.12 16.97 -19.39
CA ARG A 218 44.75 15.75 -20.11
C ARG A 218 45.80 15.46 -21.18
N PHE A 219 46.29 14.21 -21.27
CA PHE A 219 47.39 13.81 -22.16
C PHE A 219 47.03 12.60 -23.03
N THR A 220 47.27 12.70 -24.34
CA THR A 220 47.07 11.63 -25.33
C THR A 220 48.27 11.53 -26.31
N ALA A 221 48.38 10.42 -27.03
CA ALA A 221 49.40 10.17 -28.05
C ALA A 221 49.06 10.81 -29.42
N ASP A 222 47.84 11.33 -29.59
CA ASP A 222 47.31 12.01 -30.80
C ASP A 222 46.95 11.06 -31.96
N ASP A 223 46.95 9.75 -31.71
CA ASP A 223 46.53 8.72 -32.67
C ASP A 223 45.51 7.72 -32.12
N GLU A 224 44.96 7.99 -30.92
CA GLU A 224 43.85 7.25 -30.33
C GLU A 224 42.53 7.49 -31.10
N SER A 225 41.77 6.43 -31.36
CA SER A 225 40.44 6.50 -32.00
C SER A 225 39.32 6.77 -31.00
N ASP A 226 38.16 7.26 -31.47
CA ASP A 226 36.96 7.44 -30.64
C ASP A 226 36.59 6.13 -29.88
N ASP A 227 36.50 5.00 -30.58
CA ASP A 227 36.26 3.66 -29.97
C ASP A 227 37.29 3.28 -28.88
N TYR A 228 38.50 3.83 -28.93
CA TYR A 228 39.54 3.58 -27.92
C TYR A 228 39.33 4.46 -26.68
N MET A 229 38.94 5.72 -26.90
CA MET A 229 38.67 6.69 -25.85
C MET A 229 37.36 6.41 -25.10
N ASP A 230 36.39 5.75 -25.75
CA ASP A 230 35.12 5.34 -25.15
C ASP A 230 35.26 4.16 -24.15
N ASP A 231 36.38 3.42 -24.16
CA ASP A 231 36.65 2.38 -23.17
C ASP A 231 37.35 2.99 -21.94
N PRO A 232 36.70 3.02 -20.76
CA PRO A 232 37.27 3.63 -19.56
C PRO A 232 38.56 2.94 -19.09
N ASN A 233 38.86 1.72 -19.56
CA ASN A 233 40.11 1.04 -19.25
C ASN A 233 41.33 1.63 -19.96
N ASN A 234 41.14 2.41 -21.03
CA ASN A 234 42.20 2.94 -21.87
C ASN A 234 42.79 4.27 -21.39
N ALA A 235 42.20 4.89 -20.38
CA ALA A 235 42.73 6.06 -19.70
C ALA A 235 42.80 5.83 -18.18
N GLY A 236 43.36 6.80 -17.45
CA GLY A 236 43.40 6.75 -16.00
C GLY A 236 43.87 8.06 -15.38
N ILE A 237 43.68 8.18 -14.07
CA ILE A 237 44.13 9.33 -13.28
C ILE A 237 45.55 9.07 -12.77
N TYR A 238 46.45 9.99 -13.06
CA TYR A 238 47.87 9.93 -12.69
C TYR A 238 48.33 11.23 -12.05
N LYS A 239 49.46 11.18 -11.35
CA LYS A 239 50.15 12.40 -10.95
C LYS A 239 50.87 13.00 -12.15
N LEU A 240 50.90 14.33 -12.27
CA LEU A 240 51.68 15.05 -13.27
C LEU A 240 53.14 14.63 -13.29
N ASN A 241 53.72 14.38 -12.11
CA ASN A 241 55.09 13.88 -12.01
C ASN A 241 55.26 12.50 -12.67
N THR A 242 54.23 11.64 -12.65
CA THR A 242 54.25 10.35 -13.34
C THR A 242 54.38 10.57 -14.84
N ILE A 243 53.48 11.36 -15.44
CA ILE A 243 53.50 11.60 -16.89
C ILE A 243 54.77 12.36 -17.32
N CYS A 244 55.34 13.20 -16.46
CA CYS A 244 56.65 13.82 -16.71
C CYS A 244 57.81 12.82 -16.80
N ASN A 245 57.69 11.64 -16.18
CA ASN A 245 58.70 10.59 -16.31
C ASN A 245 58.52 9.79 -17.61
N ASP A 246 57.29 9.58 -18.06
CA ASP A 246 56.98 8.99 -19.37
C ASP A 246 57.39 9.95 -20.52
N ASP A 247 57.10 11.25 -20.36
CA ASP A 247 57.46 12.29 -21.30
C ASP A 247 57.94 13.61 -20.66
N PRO A 248 59.25 13.78 -20.42
CA PRO A 248 59.80 15.00 -19.81
C PRO A 248 59.60 16.28 -20.62
N ASP A 249 59.27 16.18 -21.91
CA ASP A 249 59.10 17.33 -22.79
C ASP A 249 57.84 18.17 -22.47
N ILE A 250 56.90 17.63 -21.66
CA ILE A 250 55.71 18.36 -21.22
C ILE A 250 55.99 19.32 -20.07
N ILE A 251 57.09 19.14 -19.32
CA ILE A 251 57.44 19.93 -18.12
C ILE A 251 57.37 21.45 -18.40
N PRO A 252 57.89 21.99 -19.53
CA PRO A 252 57.81 23.41 -19.83
C PRO A 252 56.38 23.92 -20.07
N LEU A 253 55.42 23.04 -20.38
CA LEU A 253 54.03 23.40 -20.69
C LEU A 253 53.17 23.57 -19.43
N LEU A 254 53.48 22.84 -18.36
CA LEU A 254 52.58 22.66 -17.21
C LEU A 254 52.15 23.96 -16.51
N HIS A 255 53.00 25.00 -16.54
CA HIS A 255 52.69 26.30 -15.94
C HIS A 255 51.79 27.19 -16.83
N THR A 256 51.38 26.73 -18.01
CA THR A 256 50.46 27.48 -18.88
C THR A 256 49.06 27.54 -18.24
N PRO A 257 48.45 28.73 -18.12
CA PRO A 257 47.09 28.88 -17.59
C PRO A 257 46.04 28.21 -18.48
N ALA A 258 45.00 27.64 -17.87
CA ALA A 258 43.82 27.15 -18.59
C ALA A 258 42.93 28.31 -19.10
N PRO A 259 42.18 28.13 -20.20
CA PRO A 259 42.20 26.98 -21.10
C PRO A 259 43.36 27.05 -22.11
N CYS A 260 44.03 25.92 -22.38
CA CYS A 260 45.06 25.85 -23.41
C CYS A 260 45.22 24.43 -23.98
N ALA A 261 45.66 24.29 -25.23
CA ALA A 261 46.03 23.02 -25.82
C ALA A 261 47.33 23.11 -26.63
N PHE A 262 48.02 21.97 -26.76
CA PHE A 262 49.28 21.82 -27.47
C PHE A 262 49.28 20.52 -28.27
N GLU A 263 49.82 20.59 -29.48
CA GLU A 263 50.07 19.44 -30.36
C GLU A 263 51.58 19.32 -30.62
N ARG A 264 52.10 18.09 -30.74
CA ARG A 264 53.51 17.82 -31.03
C ARG A 264 53.70 17.70 -32.54
N ASP A 265 54.49 18.59 -33.12
CA ASP A 265 54.72 18.61 -34.56
C ASP A 265 55.64 17.47 -35.06
N GLU A 266 55.78 17.33 -36.39
CA GLU A 266 56.63 16.31 -37.04
C GLU A 266 58.11 16.36 -36.62
N ASN A 267 58.59 17.44 -36.00
CA ASN A 267 59.95 17.57 -35.48
C ASN A 267 60.06 17.24 -33.97
N GLY A 268 58.95 16.82 -33.35
CA GLY A 268 58.86 16.48 -31.94
C GLY A 268 58.74 17.70 -31.01
N VAL A 269 58.35 18.88 -31.52
CA VAL A 269 58.24 20.11 -30.73
C VAL A 269 56.77 20.46 -30.51
N PHE A 270 56.39 20.79 -29.27
CA PHE A 270 55.03 21.24 -28.96
C PHE A 270 54.74 22.63 -29.53
N GLN A 271 53.64 22.73 -30.28
CA GLN A 271 53.05 23.97 -30.76
C GLN A 271 51.75 24.23 -30.00
N GLN A 272 51.58 25.45 -29.49
CA GLN A 272 50.33 25.83 -28.85
C GLN A 272 49.23 26.05 -29.90
N ILE A 273 48.08 25.40 -29.72
CA ILE A 273 46.90 25.59 -30.55
C ILE A 273 46.26 26.93 -30.19
N LYS A 274 46.14 27.82 -31.16
CA LYS A 274 45.53 29.14 -30.96
C LYS A 274 44.02 29.02 -30.98
N ASP A 275 43.36 29.77 -30.09
CA ASP A 275 41.90 29.86 -29.97
C ASP A 275 41.20 28.53 -29.62
N TRP A 276 41.91 27.60 -28.99
CA TRP A 276 41.34 26.36 -28.46
C TRP A 276 40.35 26.63 -27.31
N LYS A 277 39.23 25.90 -27.29
CA LYS A 277 38.23 25.93 -26.22
C LYS A 277 37.89 24.48 -25.83
N PRO A 278 37.68 24.18 -24.54
CA PRO A 278 37.15 22.89 -24.11
C PRO A 278 35.74 22.70 -24.67
N GLU A 279 35.36 21.45 -24.96
CA GLU A 279 33.97 21.09 -25.20
C GLU A 279 33.20 21.31 -23.90
N GLN A 280 32.59 22.48 -23.75
CA GLN A 280 31.56 22.69 -22.74
C GLN A 280 30.25 22.14 -23.29
N ASP A 281 29.49 21.46 -22.44
CA ASP A 281 28.05 21.25 -22.54
C ASP A 281 27.35 22.62 -22.70
N GLU A 282 27.47 23.23 -23.89
CA GLU A 282 26.56 24.30 -24.28
C GLU A 282 25.19 23.62 -24.42
N GLU A 283 24.24 24.07 -23.60
CA GLU A 283 22.81 23.97 -23.86
C GLU A 283 22.63 24.23 -25.36
N ALA A 284 22.46 23.15 -26.12
CA ALA A 284 22.31 23.28 -27.55
C ALA A 284 21.04 24.12 -27.74
N PRO A 285 21.08 25.23 -28.49
CA PRO A 285 19.92 26.10 -28.65
C PRO A 285 18.73 25.42 -29.36
N ASP A 286 18.88 24.13 -29.74
CA ASP A 286 17.89 23.27 -30.38
C ASP A 286 17.61 21.95 -29.58
N MET A 287 18.02 21.84 -28.31
CA MET A 287 17.72 20.64 -27.48
C MET A 287 16.23 20.57 -27.11
N ASP A 288 15.66 19.36 -27.10
CA ASP A 288 14.28 19.14 -26.69
C ASP A 288 14.07 19.52 -25.21
N ILE A 289 12.93 20.13 -24.89
CA ILE A 289 12.67 20.64 -23.54
C ILE A 289 12.57 19.52 -22.50
N LEU A 290 12.09 18.32 -22.85
CA LEU A 290 12.02 17.19 -21.92
C LEU A 290 13.41 16.63 -21.63
N GLU A 291 14.29 16.54 -22.64
CA GLU A 291 15.70 16.18 -22.44
C GLU A 291 16.41 17.19 -21.52
N GLN A 292 16.11 18.47 -21.67
CA GLN A 292 16.63 19.52 -20.81
C GLN A 292 16.12 19.39 -19.36
N CYS A 293 14.83 19.05 -19.19
CA CYS A 293 14.24 18.79 -17.88
C CYS A 293 14.89 17.59 -17.17
N GLN A 294 15.21 16.52 -17.90
CA GLN A 294 15.92 15.36 -17.35
C GLN A 294 17.30 15.76 -16.81
N LYS A 295 18.09 16.52 -17.57
CA LYS A 295 19.40 17.03 -17.13
C LYS A 295 19.31 17.95 -15.91
N TRP A 296 18.28 18.79 -15.84
CA TRP A 296 18.06 19.63 -14.66
C TRP A 296 17.65 18.80 -13.45
N ASN A 297 16.85 17.75 -13.63
CA ASN A 297 16.45 16.86 -12.56
C ASN A 297 17.65 16.10 -11.96
N GLU A 298 18.52 15.55 -12.79
CA GLU A 298 19.77 14.89 -12.34
C GLU A 298 20.67 15.82 -11.52
N LYS A 299 20.55 17.14 -11.74
CA LYS A 299 21.29 18.18 -11.00
C LYS A 299 20.50 18.74 -9.80
N GLY A 300 19.33 18.19 -9.48
CA GLY A 300 18.45 18.67 -8.41
C GLY A 300 17.87 20.09 -8.67
N GLN A 301 17.81 20.52 -9.93
CA GLN A 301 17.40 21.89 -10.32
C GLN A 301 15.88 21.98 -10.59
N TYR A 302 15.04 21.51 -9.66
CA TYR A 302 13.59 21.40 -9.85
C TYR A 302 12.90 22.74 -10.15
N GLN A 303 13.29 23.83 -9.46
CA GLN A 303 12.75 25.17 -9.74
C GLN A 303 12.96 25.60 -11.19
N LYS A 304 14.09 25.22 -11.82
CA LYS A 304 14.32 25.56 -13.23
C LYS A 304 13.39 24.81 -14.17
N ILE A 305 13.05 23.56 -13.84
CA ILE A 305 12.07 22.77 -14.59
C ILE A 305 10.71 23.45 -14.52
N ILE A 306 10.29 23.84 -13.30
CA ILE A 306 9.03 24.57 -13.07
C ILE A 306 9.01 25.87 -13.87
N ASP A 307 10.01 26.73 -13.69
CA ASP A 307 10.08 28.03 -14.38
C ASP A 307 10.04 27.88 -15.91
N ALA A 308 10.69 26.85 -16.46
CA ALA A 308 10.75 26.60 -17.89
C ALA A 308 9.43 26.05 -18.46
N LEU A 309 8.80 25.09 -17.79
CA LEU A 309 7.56 24.46 -18.26
C LEU A 309 6.33 25.35 -18.01
N GLU A 310 6.29 26.13 -16.94
CA GLU A 310 5.21 27.10 -16.70
C GLU A 310 5.23 28.29 -17.66
N ALA A 311 6.40 28.61 -18.23
CA ALA A 311 6.49 29.61 -19.28
C ALA A 311 5.80 29.18 -20.59
N ILE A 312 5.52 27.88 -20.74
CA ILE A 312 4.73 27.31 -21.85
C ILE A 312 3.23 27.37 -21.46
N PRO A 313 2.35 27.97 -22.29
CA PRO A 313 0.91 27.98 -22.04
C PRO A 313 0.35 26.59 -21.79
N ALA A 314 -0.60 26.45 -20.87
CA ALA A 314 -1.15 25.15 -20.48
C ALA A 314 -1.75 24.37 -21.66
N GLU A 315 -2.35 25.07 -22.63
CA GLU A 315 -2.94 24.45 -23.82
C GLU A 315 -1.89 23.95 -24.84
N GLU A 316 -0.62 24.35 -24.67
CA GLU A 316 0.50 23.94 -25.52
C GLU A 316 1.36 22.85 -24.88
N ARG A 317 1.16 22.52 -23.60
CA ARG A 317 1.89 21.46 -22.90
C ARG A 317 1.36 20.08 -23.28
N THR A 318 2.28 19.14 -23.48
CA THR A 318 1.93 17.73 -23.71
C THR A 318 1.75 17.00 -22.37
N PRO A 319 1.10 15.83 -22.34
CA PRO A 319 0.99 15.03 -21.12
C PRO A 319 2.35 14.73 -20.47
N GLU A 320 3.40 14.54 -21.26
CA GLU A 320 4.77 14.31 -20.75
C GLU A 320 5.34 15.57 -20.09
N MET A 321 5.07 16.77 -20.65
CA MET A 321 5.49 18.03 -20.04
C MET A 321 4.78 18.26 -18.71
N ASP A 322 3.47 18.01 -18.64
CA ASP A 322 2.70 18.14 -17.40
C ASP A 322 3.16 17.10 -16.36
N SER A 323 3.48 15.88 -16.79
CA SER A 323 4.02 14.83 -15.92
C SER A 323 5.41 15.18 -15.36
N GLU A 324 6.29 15.78 -16.18
CA GLU A 324 7.60 16.26 -15.74
C GLU A 324 7.51 17.50 -14.84
N LEU A 325 6.55 18.39 -15.10
CA LEU A 325 6.24 19.52 -14.22
C LEU A 325 5.72 19.02 -12.86
N ALA A 326 4.82 18.05 -12.85
CA ALA A 326 4.32 17.43 -11.62
C ALA A 326 5.43 16.74 -10.81
N ARG A 327 6.37 16.05 -11.48
CA ARG A 327 7.56 15.51 -10.83
C ARG A 327 8.40 16.60 -10.16
N ALA A 328 8.65 17.70 -10.87
CA ALA A 328 9.42 18.81 -10.32
C ALA A 328 8.73 19.44 -9.11
N TYR A 329 7.39 19.51 -9.12
CA TYR A 329 6.60 19.93 -7.96
C TYR A 329 6.73 18.97 -6.79
N ASN A 330 6.55 17.66 -7.01
CA ASN A 330 6.71 16.64 -5.96
C ASN A 330 8.12 16.65 -5.33
N ASN A 331 9.16 16.83 -6.14
CA ASN A 331 10.56 16.83 -5.68
C ASN A 331 10.96 18.14 -4.98
N LEU A 332 10.35 19.28 -5.35
CA LEU A 332 10.60 20.56 -4.69
C LEU A 332 9.84 20.67 -3.36
N ALA A 333 8.73 19.95 -3.24
CA ALA A 333 7.91 19.95 -2.04
C ALA A 333 8.66 19.36 -0.84
N VAL A 334 8.38 19.95 0.32
CA VAL A 334 8.77 19.42 1.63
C VAL A 334 7.52 18.90 2.32
N PRO A 335 7.61 17.91 3.24
CA PRO A 335 6.46 17.45 4.01
C PRO A 335 5.70 18.63 4.63
N GLY A 336 4.37 18.65 4.44
CA GLY A 336 3.48 19.75 4.84
C GLY A 336 3.26 20.85 3.79
N ASN A 337 3.99 20.86 2.66
CA ASN A 337 3.76 21.82 1.57
C ASN A 337 2.63 21.37 0.62
N ARG A 338 1.38 21.41 1.12
CA ARG A 338 0.17 20.92 0.43
C ARG A 338 -0.01 21.54 -0.96
N GLU A 339 0.31 22.82 -1.15
CA GLU A 339 0.10 23.55 -2.40
C GLU A 339 0.86 22.89 -3.59
N LEU A 340 2.12 22.49 -3.38
CA LEU A 340 2.92 21.92 -4.47
C LEU A 340 2.43 20.50 -4.84
N TYR A 341 2.02 19.69 -3.87
CA TYR A 341 1.44 18.37 -4.13
C TYR A 341 0.07 18.48 -4.82
N GLN A 342 -0.77 19.44 -4.43
CA GLN A 342 -2.04 19.73 -5.12
C GLN A 342 -1.79 20.18 -6.57
N LYS A 343 -0.78 21.03 -6.82
CA LYS A 343 -0.39 21.40 -8.18
C LYS A 343 0.04 20.18 -9.00
N ALA A 344 0.86 19.29 -8.43
CA ALA A 344 1.24 18.05 -9.09
C ALA A 344 0.01 17.20 -9.46
N LEU A 345 -0.93 16.99 -8.54
CA LEU A 345 -2.18 16.26 -8.83
C LEU A 345 -3.01 16.94 -9.91
N SER A 346 -3.14 18.28 -9.89
CA SER A 346 -3.92 19.02 -10.89
C SER A 346 -3.37 18.86 -12.32
N LEU A 347 -2.06 18.65 -12.45
CA LEU A 347 -1.39 18.39 -13.72
C LEU A 347 -1.51 16.93 -14.16
N LEU A 348 -1.53 15.98 -13.21
CA LEU A 348 -1.56 14.54 -13.51
C LEU A 348 -2.99 14.01 -13.75
N LYS A 349 -4.00 14.48 -13.00
CA LYS A 349 -5.40 14.02 -13.07
C LYS A 349 -5.99 14.06 -14.49
N PRO A 350 -5.81 15.12 -15.31
CA PRO A 350 -6.38 15.16 -16.67
C PRO A 350 -5.83 14.10 -17.62
N HIS A 351 -4.68 13.50 -17.30
CA HIS A 351 -3.97 12.54 -18.13
C HIS A 351 -4.10 11.10 -17.63
N ALA A 352 -5.06 10.82 -16.73
CA ALA A 352 -5.26 9.50 -16.15
C ALA A 352 -5.44 8.40 -17.22
N ASP A 353 -6.33 8.60 -18.19
CA ASP A 353 -6.54 7.64 -19.28
C ASP A 353 -5.28 7.44 -20.15
N TYR A 354 -4.44 8.47 -20.26
CA TYR A 354 -3.24 8.44 -21.08
C TYR A 354 -2.10 7.65 -20.41
N PHE A 355 -1.96 7.78 -19.09
CA PHE A 355 -0.85 7.22 -18.31
C PHE A 355 -1.24 6.09 -17.34
N ALA A 356 -2.48 5.60 -17.36
CA ALA A 356 -2.98 4.60 -16.40
C ALA A 356 -2.05 3.38 -16.22
N GLU A 357 -1.36 2.95 -17.29
CA GLU A 357 -0.46 1.80 -17.27
C GLU A 357 1.04 2.17 -17.07
N ASP A 358 1.35 3.45 -16.85
CA ASP A 358 2.71 3.94 -16.63
C ASP A 358 3.08 3.90 -15.13
N TYR A 359 4.18 3.21 -14.82
CA TYR A 359 4.72 3.12 -13.46
C TYR A 359 4.95 4.50 -12.83
N ARG A 360 5.61 5.42 -13.57
CA ARG A 360 6.03 6.72 -13.02
C ARG A 360 4.84 7.61 -12.74
N TRP A 361 3.82 7.58 -13.58
CA TRP A 361 2.60 8.34 -13.35
C TRP A 361 1.85 7.82 -12.12
N ASN A 362 1.67 6.50 -11.99
CA ASN A 362 1.05 5.90 -10.81
C ASN A 362 1.85 6.22 -9.54
N PHE A 363 3.17 6.06 -9.57
CA PHE A 363 4.03 6.44 -8.45
C PHE A 363 3.89 7.93 -8.10
N ARG A 364 3.91 8.83 -9.08
CA ARG A 364 3.76 10.28 -8.85
C ARG A 364 2.39 10.63 -8.26
N MET A 365 1.32 9.97 -8.71
CA MET A 365 -0.04 10.13 -8.14
C MET A 365 -0.09 9.66 -6.68
N GLY A 366 0.37 8.44 -6.41
CA GLY A 366 0.45 7.89 -5.06
C GLY A 366 1.28 8.78 -4.14
N TYR A 367 2.44 9.23 -4.60
CA TYR A 367 3.35 10.11 -3.86
C TYR A 367 2.70 11.45 -3.51
N SER A 368 2.01 12.09 -4.46
CA SER A 368 1.30 13.34 -4.16
C SER A 368 0.17 13.15 -3.16
N TYR A 369 -0.62 12.08 -3.24
CA TYR A 369 -1.68 11.81 -2.26
C TYR A 369 -1.13 11.46 -0.88
N TYR A 370 -0.07 10.67 -0.82
CA TYR A 370 0.58 10.28 0.44
C TYR A 370 1.04 11.49 1.24
N PHE A 371 1.75 12.43 0.63
CA PHE A 371 2.20 13.65 1.31
C PHE A 371 1.10 14.70 1.53
N LEU A 372 -0.13 14.43 1.08
CA LEU A 372 -1.34 15.20 1.42
C LEU A 372 -2.12 14.60 2.59
N ASP A 373 -1.59 13.55 3.24
CA ASP A 373 -2.25 12.74 4.27
C ASP A 373 -3.53 12.06 3.73
N GLN A 374 -3.48 11.59 2.47
CA GLN A 374 -4.59 10.92 1.76
C GLN A 374 -4.23 9.48 1.38
N GLU A 375 -3.80 8.68 2.35
CA GLU A 375 -3.25 7.33 2.14
C GLU A 375 -4.26 6.37 1.50
N GLY A 376 -5.55 6.51 1.81
CA GLY A 376 -6.62 5.75 1.17
C GLY A 376 -6.66 5.93 -0.35
N ARG A 377 -6.43 7.17 -0.82
CA ARG A 377 -6.34 7.49 -2.26
C ARG A 377 -4.97 7.15 -2.84
N ALA A 378 -3.90 7.21 -2.03
CA ALA A 378 -2.53 6.90 -2.48
C ALA A 378 -2.34 5.40 -2.75
N LEU A 379 -2.90 4.55 -1.89
CA LEU A 379 -2.66 3.10 -1.86
C LEU A 379 -2.98 2.40 -3.20
N PRO A 380 -4.11 2.64 -3.88
CA PRO A 380 -4.37 2.05 -5.20
C PRO A 380 -3.31 2.41 -6.24
N TYR A 381 -2.81 3.65 -6.23
CA TYR A 381 -1.78 4.09 -7.17
C TYR A 381 -0.42 3.45 -6.88
N PHE A 382 -0.02 3.33 -5.61
CA PHE A 382 1.22 2.62 -5.27
C PHE A 382 1.14 1.14 -5.60
N ARG A 383 0.02 0.47 -5.30
CA ARG A 383 -0.20 -0.93 -5.71
C ARG A 383 -0.11 -1.08 -7.24
N LYS A 384 -0.69 -0.15 -8.00
CA LYS A 384 -0.59 -0.13 -9.46
C LYS A 384 0.84 0.12 -9.94
N ALA A 385 1.59 1.00 -9.27
CA ALA A 385 3.00 1.21 -9.56
C ALA A 385 3.80 -0.08 -9.30
N LEU A 386 3.63 -0.74 -8.15
CA LEU A 386 4.31 -1.99 -7.82
C LEU A 386 3.95 -3.12 -8.79
N GLU A 387 2.72 -3.20 -9.28
CA GLU A 387 2.32 -4.13 -10.36
C GLU A 387 3.17 -3.92 -11.63
N LYS A 388 3.50 -2.67 -11.96
CA LYS A 388 4.30 -2.32 -13.15
C LYS A 388 5.80 -2.48 -12.95
N LEU A 389 6.27 -2.42 -11.70
CA LEU A 389 7.66 -2.67 -11.33
C LEU A 389 7.72 -3.57 -10.09
N PRO A 390 7.49 -4.89 -10.23
CA PRO A 390 7.56 -5.81 -9.10
C PRO A 390 8.95 -5.84 -8.49
N GLY A 391 9.01 -5.88 -7.15
CA GLY A 391 10.27 -5.85 -6.40
C GLY A 391 10.78 -4.43 -6.08
N ASP A 392 10.01 -3.38 -6.37
CA ASP A 392 10.30 -2.02 -5.91
C ASP A 392 10.02 -1.89 -4.40
N GLU A 393 11.07 -2.07 -3.59
CA GLU A 393 11.00 -2.01 -2.13
C GLU A 393 10.52 -0.64 -1.60
N ASP A 394 10.85 0.45 -2.28
CA ASP A 394 10.42 1.79 -1.85
C ASP A 394 8.92 1.95 -2.01
N THR A 395 8.37 1.48 -3.14
CA THR A 395 6.92 1.44 -3.34
C THR A 395 6.25 0.50 -2.34
N GLN A 396 6.84 -0.66 -2.01
CA GLN A 396 6.29 -1.57 -1.00
C GLN A 396 6.27 -0.93 0.40
N LYS A 397 7.33 -0.25 0.83
CA LYS A 397 7.36 0.47 2.11
C LYS A 397 6.28 1.55 2.20
N LEU A 398 6.03 2.27 1.10
CA LEU A 398 4.96 3.27 1.02
C LEU A 398 3.57 2.63 1.10
N ILE A 399 3.37 1.44 0.54
CA ILE A 399 2.14 0.65 0.67
C ILE A 399 1.93 0.26 2.14
N ASP A 400 2.94 -0.31 2.79
CA ASP A 400 2.86 -0.78 4.18
C ASP A 400 2.54 0.39 5.14
N ASP A 401 3.19 1.55 4.94
CA ASP A 401 2.91 2.76 5.73
C ASP A 401 1.50 3.32 5.44
N CYS A 402 1.03 3.27 4.18
CA CYS A 402 -0.35 3.63 3.86
C CYS A 402 -1.35 2.76 4.60
N GLU A 403 -1.16 1.43 4.63
CA GLU A 403 -2.04 0.49 5.35
C GLU A 403 -2.05 0.75 6.86
N SER A 404 -0.89 1.06 7.43
CA SER A 404 -0.74 1.47 8.84
C SER A 404 -1.48 2.78 9.15
N ARG A 405 -1.34 3.79 8.28
CA ARG A 405 -2.00 5.10 8.45
C ARG A 405 -3.49 5.07 8.14
N ILE A 406 -3.96 4.13 7.32
CA ILE A 406 -5.38 3.87 7.15
C ILE A 406 -5.99 3.31 8.44
N THR A 407 -5.24 2.47 9.16
CA THR A 407 -5.62 1.90 10.46
C THR A 407 -5.60 2.94 11.59
N LEU A 408 -4.54 3.74 11.65
CA LEU A 408 -4.38 4.85 12.59
C LEU A 408 -4.14 6.15 11.81
N PRO A 409 -5.22 6.86 11.41
CA PRO A 409 -5.09 8.11 10.66
C PRO A 409 -4.29 9.16 11.41
N GLN A 410 -3.32 9.74 10.71
CA GLN A 410 -2.45 10.79 11.21
C GLN A 410 -2.40 11.91 10.18
N PHE A 411 -2.66 13.12 10.65
CA PHE A 411 -2.66 14.31 9.81
C PHE A 411 -1.55 15.25 10.23
N SER A 412 -0.88 15.86 9.26
CA SER A 412 0.10 16.92 9.50
C SER A 412 -0.55 18.13 10.18
N GLU A 413 -1.79 18.44 9.78
CA GLU A 413 -2.72 19.34 10.46
C GLU A 413 -4.12 18.72 10.41
N CYS A 414 -4.78 18.56 11.56
CA CYS A 414 -6.14 18.01 11.63
C CYS A 414 -7.20 19.06 11.25
N PHE A 415 -8.44 18.64 10.99
CA PHE A 415 -9.52 19.54 10.55
C PHE A 415 -9.79 20.67 11.54
N ARG A 416 -9.66 20.40 12.84
CA ARG A 416 -9.74 21.43 13.90
C ARG A 416 -8.68 22.51 13.71
N GLU A 417 -7.41 22.13 13.61
CA GLU A 417 -6.29 23.06 13.45
C GLU A 417 -6.42 23.87 12.15
N ARG A 418 -6.80 23.22 11.04
CA ARG A 418 -7.06 23.90 9.76
C ARG A 418 -8.18 24.92 9.87
N THR A 419 -9.28 24.56 10.53
CA THR A 419 -10.42 25.45 10.77
C THR A 419 -10.00 26.69 11.58
N GLU A 420 -9.24 26.49 12.67
CA GLU A 420 -8.72 27.59 13.50
C GLU A 420 -7.81 28.52 12.69
N ASN A 421 -6.80 27.97 12.01
CA ASN A 421 -5.86 28.71 11.17
C ASN A 421 -6.55 29.50 10.05
N TRP A 422 -7.57 28.91 9.44
CA TRP A 422 -8.35 29.56 8.39
C TRP A 422 -9.16 30.74 8.91
N TRP A 423 -9.85 30.59 10.04
CA TRP A 423 -10.65 31.69 10.60
C TRP A 423 -9.78 32.86 11.03
N GLU A 424 -8.56 32.61 11.52
CA GLU A 424 -7.57 33.67 11.74
C GLU A 424 -7.22 34.39 10.45
N THR A 425 -6.89 33.65 9.38
CA THR A 425 -6.54 34.19 8.06
C THR A 425 -7.71 34.98 7.46
N PHE A 426 -8.93 34.44 7.51
CA PHE A 426 -10.12 35.10 6.99
C PHE A 426 -10.41 36.39 7.74
N ALA A 427 -10.27 36.42 9.07
CA ALA A 427 -10.46 37.62 9.87
C ALA A 427 -9.49 38.76 9.48
N GLU A 428 -8.28 38.44 9.02
CA GLU A 428 -7.32 39.44 8.54
C GLU A 428 -7.70 40.04 7.18
N MET A 429 -8.31 39.25 6.29
CA MET A 429 -8.63 39.68 4.92
C MET A 429 -10.10 40.09 4.69
N GLU A 430 -11.01 39.76 5.61
CA GLU A 430 -12.46 39.94 5.44
C GLU A 430 -12.84 41.38 5.06
N ALA A 431 -12.15 42.37 5.64
CA ALA A 431 -12.43 43.78 5.42
C ALA A 431 -12.10 44.22 3.98
N GLU A 432 -11.03 43.66 3.41
CA GLU A 432 -10.64 43.90 2.01
C GLU A 432 -11.65 43.25 1.06
N LEU A 433 -12.05 42.01 1.33
CA LEU A 433 -13.07 41.29 0.55
C LEU A 433 -14.40 42.05 0.55
N ARG A 434 -14.88 42.53 1.72
CA ARG A 434 -16.08 43.37 1.80
C ARG A 434 -15.94 44.66 0.99
N GLN A 435 -14.79 45.32 1.09
CA GLN A 435 -14.55 46.54 0.31
C GLN A 435 -14.61 46.25 -1.19
N MET A 436 -14.00 45.16 -1.65
CA MET A 436 -14.04 44.72 -3.04
C MET A 436 -15.47 44.44 -3.51
N MET A 437 -16.25 43.73 -2.71
CA MET A 437 -17.68 43.45 -2.99
C MET A 437 -18.53 44.73 -3.05
N ASP A 438 -18.29 45.70 -2.17
CA ASP A 438 -19.03 46.97 -2.12
C ASP A 438 -18.69 47.90 -3.29
N GLU A 439 -17.45 47.82 -3.78
CA GLU A 439 -16.95 48.60 -4.92
C GLU A 439 -17.35 48.01 -6.28
N ASP A 440 -17.58 46.69 -6.37
CA ASP A 440 -17.96 45.96 -7.60
C ASP A 440 -19.42 46.19 -8.02
N LYS A 441 -19.78 47.45 -8.25
CA LYS A 441 -21.15 47.87 -8.58
C LYS A 441 -21.63 47.42 -9.95
N ASP A 442 -20.71 47.07 -10.85
CA ASP A 442 -21.00 46.56 -12.19
C ASP A 442 -20.85 45.04 -12.30
N ARG A 443 -20.52 44.34 -11.21
CA ARG A 443 -20.39 42.87 -11.12
C ARG A 443 -19.33 42.32 -12.07
N THR A 444 -18.23 43.04 -12.23
CA THR A 444 -17.13 42.67 -13.13
C THR A 444 -15.99 41.97 -12.40
N ARG A 445 -15.92 42.05 -11.07
CA ARG A 445 -14.88 41.44 -10.23
C ARG A 445 -15.30 40.14 -9.56
N GLY A 446 -16.48 39.61 -9.87
CA GLY A 446 -16.99 38.37 -9.28
C GLY A 446 -16.02 37.18 -9.40
N ALA A 447 -15.38 37.00 -10.56
CA ALA A 447 -14.41 35.90 -10.75
C ALA A 447 -13.15 36.05 -9.90
N GLU A 448 -12.68 37.29 -9.69
CA GLU A 448 -11.53 37.59 -8.82
C GLU A 448 -11.86 37.27 -7.36
N LEU A 449 -13.04 37.68 -6.90
CA LEU A 449 -13.54 37.40 -5.54
C LEU A 449 -13.70 35.90 -5.28
N VAL A 450 -14.32 35.18 -6.23
CA VAL A 450 -14.50 33.72 -6.13
C VAL A 450 -13.17 33.01 -6.13
N ALA A 451 -12.23 33.37 -7.01
CA ALA A 451 -10.91 32.75 -7.03
C ALA A 451 -10.15 32.94 -5.71
N GLN A 452 -10.14 34.17 -5.17
CA GLN A 452 -9.48 34.46 -3.90
C GLN A 452 -10.11 33.70 -2.72
N MET A 453 -11.45 33.63 -2.66
CA MET A 453 -12.15 32.87 -1.62
C MET A 453 -11.92 31.36 -1.76
N GLN A 454 -11.95 30.83 -2.99
CA GLN A 454 -11.69 29.41 -3.25
C GLN A 454 -10.28 29.01 -2.81
N GLU A 455 -9.26 29.79 -3.20
CA GLU A 455 -7.88 29.56 -2.78
C GLU A 455 -7.73 29.53 -1.26
N THR A 456 -8.44 30.44 -0.57
CA THR A 456 -8.41 30.51 0.89
C THR A 456 -9.14 29.30 1.50
N LEU A 457 -10.36 28.96 1.04
CA LEU A 457 -11.13 27.81 1.54
C LEU A 457 -10.42 26.47 1.30
N ASN A 458 -9.61 26.38 0.24
CA ASN A 458 -8.82 25.18 -0.06
C ASN A 458 -7.68 24.90 0.93
N LEU A 459 -7.41 25.81 1.87
CA LEU A 459 -6.53 25.56 3.02
C LEU A 459 -7.18 24.61 4.03
N VAL A 460 -8.50 24.48 4.03
CA VAL A 460 -9.27 23.61 4.95
C VAL A 460 -9.88 22.44 4.21
N PHE A 461 -10.56 22.71 3.11
CA PHE A 461 -11.31 21.72 2.33
C PHE A 461 -10.55 21.35 1.04
N ASP A 462 -10.41 20.06 0.73
CA ASP A 462 -9.88 19.59 -0.55
C ASP A 462 -10.79 20.02 -1.71
N GLU A 463 -12.10 19.85 -1.51
CA GLU A 463 -13.15 20.32 -2.41
C GLU A 463 -14.27 21.00 -1.63
N ILE A 464 -14.68 22.19 -2.09
CA ILE A 464 -15.78 22.95 -1.51
C ILE A 464 -16.42 23.87 -2.54
N SER A 465 -17.75 23.84 -2.56
CA SER A 465 -18.59 24.77 -3.30
C SER A 465 -19.14 25.84 -2.34
N PHE A 466 -19.24 27.08 -2.81
CA PHE A 466 -19.76 28.18 -2.01
C PHE A 466 -20.39 29.28 -2.85
N GLU A 467 -21.22 30.11 -2.22
CA GLU A 467 -21.79 31.33 -2.78
C GLU A 467 -21.42 32.54 -1.92
N MET A 468 -21.14 33.68 -2.56
CA MET A 468 -20.89 34.94 -1.88
C MET A 468 -21.94 35.98 -2.26
N GLY A 469 -22.41 36.73 -1.26
CA GLY A 469 -23.52 37.65 -1.47
C GLY A 469 -23.58 38.82 -0.50
N PHE A 470 -24.60 39.65 -0.67
CA PHE A 470 -24.97 40.72 0.27
C PHE A 470 -26.49 40.82 0.32
N ASN A 471 -27.09 40.51 1.47
CA ASN A 471 -28.55 40.47 1.61
C ASN A 471 -29.21 41.84 1.84
N GLY A 472 -28.41 42.91 1.87
CA GLY A 472 -28.88 44.27 2.17
C GLY A 472 -28.49 44.77 3.56
N GLU A 473 -28.10 43.87 4.46
CA GLU A 473 -27.64 44.19 5.83
C GLU A 473 -26.20 43.71 6.07
N LYS A 474 -25.88 42.47 5.71
CA LYS A 474 -24.58 41.83 5.88
C LYS A 474 -24.11 41.13 4.62
N HIS A 475 -22.80 40.97 4.50
CA HIS A 475 -22.18 40.10 3.50
C HIS A 475 -22.47 38.65 3.86
N GLU A 476 -22.53 37.77 2.88
CA GLU A 476 -22.90 36.36 3.07
C GLU A 476 -21.85 35.46 2.43
N LEU A 477 -21.44 34.44 3.17
CA LEU A 477 -20.73 33.27 2.67
C LEU A 477 -21.63 32.07 2.93
N ILE A 478 -22.06 31.41 1.86
CA ILE A 478 -22.95 30.25 1.92
C ILE A 478 -22.14 29.04 1.46
N LEU A 479 -21.84 28.13 2.37
CA LEU A 479 -21.15 26.88 2.10
C LEU A 479 -22.19 25.82 1.72
N THR A 480 -21.97 25.09 0.63
CA THR A 480 -22.93 24.09 0.14
C THR A 480 -22.38 22.68 0.35
N PRO A 481 -23.13 21.78 1.02
CA PRO A 481 -22.78 20.36 1.11
C PRO A 481 -23.03 19.59 -0.20
N GLU A 482 -23.68 20.19 -1.19
CA GLU A 482 -24.02 19.58 -2.49
C GLU A 482 -24.81 18.27 -2.36
N GLY A 483 -25.67 18.19 -1.34
CA GLY A 483 -26.44 16.98 -1.03
C GLY A 483 -25.70 15.95 -0.16
N ASP A 484 -24.42 16.17 0.15
CA ASP A 484 -23.61 15.27 0.97
C ASP A 484 -23.86 15.48 2.47
N LYS A 485 -24.39 14.45 3.13
CA LYS A 485 -24.66 14.49 4.57
C LYS A 485 -23.40 14.37 5.43
N VAL A 486 -22.34 13.71 4.96
CA VAL A 486 -21.06 13.61 5.68
C VAL A 486 -20.37 14.97 5.66
N LYS A 487 -20.25 15.60 4.48
CA LYS A 487 -19.71 16.96 4.32
C LYS A 487 -20.45 17.99 5.17
N LEU A 488 -21.76 17.83 5.34
CA LEU A 488 -22.57 18.71 6.17
C LEU A 488 -22.08 18.79 7.63
N PHE A 489 -21.55 17.70 8.21
CA PHE A 489 -20.97 17.75 9.56
C PHE A 489 -19.75 18.69 9.62
N GLU A 490 -18.84 18.58 8.65
CA GLU A 490 -17.66 19.44 8.53
C GLU A 490 -18.05 20.91 8.38
N LEU A 491 -19.03 21.21 7.53
CA LEU A 491 -19.48 22.58 7.29
C LEU A 491 -20.14 23.21 8.52
N ILE A 492 -20.91 22.44 9.30
CA ILE A 492 -21.50 22.94 10.55
C ILE A 492 -20.41 23.19 11.59
N TYR A 493 -19.45 22.27 11.73
CA TYR A 493 -18.32 22.47 12.62
C TYR A 493 -17.56 23.75 12.24
N PHE A 494 -17.19 23.87 10.97
CA PHE A 494 -16.49 25.04 10.45
C PHE A 494 -17.26 26.35 10.68
N GLN A 495 -18.58 26.36 10.40
CA GLN A 495 -19.44 27.53 10.63
C GLN A 495 -19.50 27.95 12.10
N LYS A 496 -19.55 26.99 13.04
CA LYS A 496 -19.61 27.28 14.50
C LYS A 496 -18.37 28.01 15.01
N HIS A 497 -17.24 27.82 14.35
CA HIS A 497 -15.96 28.42 14.73
C HIS A 497 -15.75 29.83 14.18
N ALA A 498 -16.72 30.38 13.43
CA ALA A 498 -16.66 31.74 12.92
C ALA A 498 -16.45 32.77 14.05
N PRO A 499 -15.37 33.59 14.03
CA PRO A 499 -15.10 34.58 15.07
C PRO A 499 -16.22 35.60 15.20
N LYS A 500 -16.46 36.09 16.42
CA LYS A 500 -17.53 37.06 16.70
C LYS A 500 -17.36 38.34 15.89
N GLU A 501 -16.12 38.77 15.68
CA GLU A 501 -15.72 39.93 14.89
C GLU A 501 -16.14 39.78 13.42
N VAL A 502 -15.93 38.59 12.84
CA VAL A 502 -16.37 38.26 11.48
C VAL A 502 -17.90 38.27 11.41
N LEU A 503 -18.56 37.65 12.38
CA LEU A 503 -20.02 37.59 12.47
C LEU A 503 -20.69 38.96 12.67
N GLU A 504 -19.96 40.03 13.02
CA GLU A 504 -20.51 41.39 13.00
C GLU A 504 -20.81 41.88 11.58
N HIS A 505 -20.09 41.37 10.59
CA HIS A 505 -20.13 41.83 9.20
C HIS A 505 -20.65 40.78 8.21
N TRP A 506 -20.44 39.49 8.53
CA TRP A 506 -20.80 38.38 7.68
C TRP A 506 -21.90 37.50 8.30
N ASN A 507 -22.75 36.95 7.43
CA ASN A 507 -23.51 35.74 7.71
C ASN A 507 -22.75 34.57 7.09
N ILE A 508 -22.33 33.63 7.93
CA ILE A 508 -21.79 32.35 7.48
C ILE A 508 -22.93 31.36 7.55
N LEU A 509 -23.34 30.83 6.41
CA LEU A 509 -24.51 29.96 6.27
C LEU A 509 -24.08 28.62 5.66
N VAL A 510 -24.77 27.56 6.05
CA VAL A 510 -24.56 26.21 5.50
C VAL A 510 -25.84 25.77 4.81
N GLY A 511 -25.71 25.34 3.56
CA GLY A 511 -26.80 25.05 2.65
C GLY A 511 -27.32 26.29 1.91
N ARG A 512 -27.61 26.15 0.61
CA ARG A 512 -28.25 27.20 -0.19
C ARG A 512 -29.57 27.63 0.43
N GLN A 513 -29.79 28.94 0.48
CA GLN A 513 -30.97 29.53 1.10
C GLN A 513 -32.12 29.67 0.08
N PRO A 514 -33.38 29.45 0.48
CA PRO A 514 -34.52 29.54 -0.43
C PRO A 514 -34.77 30.99 -0.89
N VAL A 515 -34.87 31.20 -2.21
CA VAL A 515 -35.12 32.51 -2.83
C VAL A 515 -36.41 32.49 -3.66
N GLN A 516 -37.35 33.37 -3.32
CA GLN A 516 -38.61 33.50 -4.07
C GLN A 516 -38.41 34.12 -5.46
N ASN A 517 -38.99 33.49 -6.47
CA ASN A 517 -38.92 33.89 -7.88
C ASN A 517 -37.47 33.91 -8.42
N ILE A 518 -36.63 33.01 -7.91
CA ILE A 518 -35.27 32.83 -8.42
C ILE A 518 -35.31 32.35 -9.89
N GLY A 519 -34.35 32.85 -10.66
CA GLY A 519 -34.09 32.38 -12.01
C GLY A 519 -32.60 32.10 -12.17
N LEU A 520 -32.28 30.96 -12.76
CA LEU A 520 -30.92 30.58 -13.12
C LEU A 520 -30.60 31.20 -14.48
N ARG A 521 -29.56 32.03 -14.50
CA ARG A 521 -29.04 32.67 -15.72
C ARG A 521 -27.63 32.21 -16.00
N THR A 522 -27.42 31.63 -17.18
CA THR A 522 -26.11 31.12 -17.58
C THR A 522 -25.46 32.02 -18.63
N ASN A 523 -24.12 31.97 -18.72
CA ASN A 523 -23.34 32.80 -19.63
C ASN A 523 -23.62 32.54 -21.13
N ASP A 524 -24.12 31.35 -21.46
CA ASP A 524 -24.59 30.96 -22.79
C ASP A 524 -26.05 31.37 -23.08
N GLY A 525 -26.66 32.15 -22.20
CA GLY A 525 -27.91 32.87 -22.46
C GLY A 525 -29.19 32.14 -22.06
N TRP A 526 -29.12 31.08 -21.25
CA TRP A 526 -30.30 30.48 -20.66
C TRP A 526 -30.83 31.33 -19.51
N ASP A 527 -32.16 31.47 -19.44
CA ASP A 527 -32.89 32.14 -18.36
C ASP A 527 -34.11 31.26 -18.04
N ILE A 528 -33.95 30.45 -17.00
CA ILE A 528 -34.96 29.51 -16.50
C ILE A 528 -35.34 29.86 -15.06
N SER A 529 -36.57 29.61 -14.68
CA SER A 529 -37.08 29.83 -13.33
C SER A 529 -37.94 28.66 -12.90
N GLY A 530 -38.30 28.60 -11.60
CA GLY A 530 -39.21 27.57 -11.10
C GLY A 530 -40.59 27.54 -11.79
N ASP A 531 -40.97 28.61 -12.49
CA ASP A 531 -42.21 28.67 -13.28
C ASP A 531 -42.09 28.02 -14.68
N ASP A 532 -40.87 27.74 -15.13
CA ASP A 532 -40.59 27.11 -16.43
C ASP A 532 -40.47 25.58 -16.33
N VAL A 533 -40.49 25.03 -15.11
CA VAL A 533 -40.27 23.61 -14.82
C VAL A 533 -41.56 23.00 -14.28
N GLN A 534 -42.04 21.97 -14.98
CA GLN A 534 -43.14 21.14 -14.51
C GLN A 534 -42.59 19.99 -13.68
N ILE A 535 -43.21 19.71 -12.53
CA ILE A 535 -42.81 18.62 -11.65
C ILE A 535 -43.98 17.70 -11.30
N TRP A 536 -43.65 16.44 -11.10
CA TRP A 536 -44.50 15.42 -10.48
C TRP A 536 -43.82 14.97 -9.20
N LEU A 537 -44.58 15.01 -8.11
CA LEU A 537 -44.11 14.65 -6.77
C LEU A 537 -44.73 13.31 -6.38
N GLU A 538 -43.89 12.31 -6.19
CA GLU A 538 -44.26 10.99 -5.72
C GLU A 538 -43.84 10.82 -4.25
N GLU A 539 -44.65 10.12 -3.45
CA GLU A 539 -44.40 9.89 -2.03
C GLU A 539 -43.83 8.48 -1.87
N GLN A 540 -42.58 8.38 -1.44
CA GLN A 540 -41.83 7.12 -1.31
C GLN A 540 -41.89 6.58 0.13
N GLY A 541 -42.11 7.45 1.10
CA GLY A 541 -42.19 7.10 2.52
C GLY A 541 -42.80 8.21 3.37
N GLU A 542 -42.68 8.08 4.69
CA GLU A 542 -43.12 9.13 5.63
C GLU A 542 -42.15 10.32 5.53
N ASN A 543 -42.64 11.45 5.00
CA ASN A 543 -41.82 12.64 4.72
C ASN A 543 -40.65 12.39 3.76
N SER A 544 -40.85 11.54 2.76
CA SER A 544 -39.84 11.24 1.73
C SER A 544 -40.51 11.26 0.35
N PHE A 545 -39.90 11.98 -0.59
CA PHE A 545 -40.50 12.28 -1.89
C PHE A 545 -39.51 12.09 -3.03
N ALA A 546 -40.02 11.71 -4.20
CA ALA A 546 -39.28 11.71 -5.46
C ALA A 546 -39.84 12.79 -6.39
N ILE A 547 -38.96 13.48 -7.11
CA ILE A 547 -39.33 14.51 -8.10
C ILE A 547 -38.99 13.99 -9.49
N SER A 548 -39.98 14.01 -10.39
CA SER A 548 -39.71 14.00 -11.83
C SER A 548 -39.90 15.41 -12.37
N ALA A 549 -38.89 15.97 -13.04
CA ALA A 549 -38.87 17.32 -13.57
C ALA A 549 -38.85 17.34 -15.09
N TYR A 550 -39.64 18.22 -15.71
CA TYR A 550 -39.68 18.45 -17.15
C TYR A 550 -39.57 19.95 -17.43
N CYS A 551 -38.58 20.34 -18.24
CA CYS A 551 -38.41 21.73 -18.68
C CYS A 551 -38.33 21.82 -20.21
N GLU A 552 -39.39 22.32 -20.85
CA GLU A 552 -39.47 22.46 -22.31
C GLU A 552 -38.33 23.34 -22.87
N LYS A 553 -37.91 24.37 -22.13
CA LYS A 553 -36.82 25.25 -22.53
C LYS A 553 -35.49 24.50 -22.69
N LEU A 554 -35.20 23.56 -21.79
CA LEU A 554 -33.91 22.87 -21.73
C LEU A 554 -33.83 21.62 -22.62
N LEU A 555 -34.94 21.19 -23.24
CA LEU A 555 -34.98 20.00 -24.10
C LEU A 555 -33.90 19.96 -25.19
N PRO A 556 -33.58 21.06 -25.91
CA PRO A 556 -32.52 21.02 -26.90
C PRO A 556 -31.16 20.68 -26.30
N LYS A 557 -30.92 21.04 -25.04
CA LYS A 557 -29.67 20.77 -24.33
C LYS A 557 -29.64 19.45 -23.59
N LEU A 558 -30.80 18.91 -23.19
CA LEU A 558 -30.87 17.62 -22.50
C LEU A 558 -30.23 16.50 -23.33
N GLN A 559 -30.37 16.53 -24.67
CA GLN A 559 -29.77 15.53 -25.57
C GLN A 559 -28.28 15.76 -25.85
N GLU A 560 -27.75 16.95 -25.57
CA GLU A 560 -26.36 17.33 -25.84
C GLU A 560 -25.49 17.27 -24.58
N GLU A 561 -26.03 17.67 -23.43
CA GLU A 561 -25.35 17.87 -22.15
C GLU A 561 -26.31 17.51 -21.00
N GLU A 562 -26.72 16.24 -20.92
CA GLU A 562 -27.70 15.75 -19.93
C GLU A 562 -27.33 16.14 -18.49
N GLY A 563 -26.10 15.85 -18.07
CA GLY A 563 -25.61 16.17 -16.72
C GLY A 563 -25.67 17.67 -16.39
N ARG A 564 -25.48 18.54 -17.39
CA ARG A 564 -25.60 19.99 -17.18
C ARG A 564 -27.04 20.42 -16.97
N VAL A 565 -27.98 19.84 -17.71
CA VAL A 565 -29.41 20.11 -17.51
C VAL A 565 -29.87 19.60 -16.15
N TRP A 566 -29.40 18.42 -15.75
CA TRP A 566 -29.63 17.87 -14.42
C TRP A 566 -29.14 18.83 -13.34
N TRP A 567 -27.86 19.23 -13.40
CA TRP A 567 -27.28 20.22 -12.47
C TRP A 567 -28.08 21.53 -12.40
N MET A 568 -28.50 22.08 -13.54
CA MET A 568 -29.30 23.31 -13.59
C MET A 568 -30.64 23.16 -12.87
N LEU A 569 -31.33 22.02 -13.02
CA LEU A 569 -32.64 21.78 -12.42
C LEU A 569 -32.55 21.42 -10.94
N THR A 570 -31.52 20.66 -10.53
CA THR A 570 -31.26 20.36 -9.12
C THR A 570 -30.87 21.62 -8.35
N THR A 571 -29.93 22.42 -8.90
CA THR A 571 -29.55 23.72 -8.32
C THR A 571 -30.74 24.68 -8.21
N LEU A 572 -31.60 24.73 -9.24
CA LEU A 572 -32.81 25.55 -9.17
C LEU A 572 -33.79 25.03 -8.10
N THR A 573 -33.85 23.73 -7.87
CA THR A 573 -34.67 23.12 -6.82
C THR A 573 -34.12 23.48 -5.44
N ASP A 574 -32.81 23.39 -5.22
CA ASP A 574 -32.14 23.88 -3.99
C ASP A 574 -32.48 25.35 -3.72
N GLN A 575 -32.41 26.19 -4.75
CA GLN A 575 -32.67 27.62 -4.62
C GLN A 575 -34.15 27.93 -4.39
N VAL A 576 -35.07 27.04 -4.81
CA VAL A 576 -36.51 27.19 -4.53
C VAL A 576 -36.87 26.69 -3.13
N LEU A 577 -36.27 25.57 -2.70
CA LEU A 577 -36.65 24.84 -1.49
C LEU A 577 -35.79 25.20 -0.27
N GLY A 578 -34.52 25.54 -0.51
CA GLY A 578 -33.42 25.49 0.45
C GLY A 578 -32.75 24.11 0.39
N GLU A 579 -31.42 24.07 0.32
CA GLU A 579 -30.65 22.82 0.16
C GLU A 579 -30.86 21.85 1.33
N ILE A 580 -30.87 22.34 2.58
CA ILE A 580 -31.15 21.49 3.75
C ILE A 580 -32.54 20.85 3.68
N SER A 581 -33.54 21.59 3.21
CA SER A 581 -34.89 21.05 3.00
C SER A 581 -34.96 20.10 1.81
N HIS A 582 -34.13 20.30 0.79
CA HIS A 582 -33.97 19.36 -0.33
C HIS A 582 -33.43 18.02 0.21
N MET A 583 -32.27 18.06 0.87
CA MET A 583 -31.61 16.88 1.47
C MET A 583 -32.49 16.10 2.44
N TRP A 584 -33.43 16.77 3.11
CA TRP A 584 -34.31 16.13 4.08
C TRP A 584 -35.51 15.43 3.42
N TYR A 585 -36.08 15.99 2.37
CA TYR A 585 -37.39 15.57 1.88
C TYR A 585 -37.39 14.96 0.49
N ILE A 586 -36.36 15.18 -0.32
CA ILE A 586 -36.29 14.68 -1.69
C ILE A 586 -35.19 13.62 -1.78
N ASP A 587 -35.58 12.37 -2.02
CA ASP A 587 -34.65 11.24 -2.10
C ASP A 587 -34.23 10.92 -3.54
N ASP A 588 -35.02 11.35 -4.53
CA ASP A 588 -34.78 11.05 -5.94
C ASP A 588 -35.21 12.22 -6.85
N PHE A 589 -34.43 12.45 -7.90
CA PHE A 589 -34.60 13.55 -8.84
C PHE A 589 -34.34 13.11 -10.29
N ASP A 590 -35.42 12.94 -11.04
CA ASP A 590 -35.40 12.48 -12.43
C ASP A 590 -35.70 13.63 -13.41
N VAL A 591 -34.95 13.70 -14.52
CA VAL A 591 -35.13 14.73 -15.56
C VAL A 591 -35.70 14.10 -16.83
N MET A 592 -36.92 14.53 -17.16
CA MET A 592 -37.74 13.90 -18.19
C MET A 592 -37.60 14.57 -19.56
N GLU A 593 -37.53 13.77 -20.63
CA GLU A 593 -37.66 14.27 -22.01
C GLU A 593 -39.10 14.66 -22.41
N LYS A 594 -40.10 14.05 -21.74
CA LYS A 594 -41.53 14.22 -22.06
C LYS A 594 -42.34 14.33 -20.77
N PRO A 595 -43.39 15.17 -20.75
CA PRO A 595 -44.24 15.29 -19.58
C PRO A 595 -45.05 14.01 -19.35
N LYS A 596 -45.30 13.65 -18.09
CA LYS A 596 -46.22 12.55 -17.72
C LYS A 596 -47.67 12.95 -18.05
N ALA A 597 -48.54 11.95 -18.24
CA ALA A 597 -49.96 12.18 -18.51
C ALA A 597 -50.74 12.68 -17.27
N GLU A 598 -50.18 12.46 -16.08
CA GLU A 598 -50.75 12.91 -14.80
C GLU A 598 -50.62 14.42 -14.61
N PRO A 599 -51.47 15.05 -13.78
CA PRO A 599 -51.38 16.48 -13.51
C PRO A 599 -50.04 16.86 -12.86
N SER A 600 -49.29 17.75 -13.49
CA SER A 600 -48.11 18.40 -12.92
C SER A 600 -48.47 19.67 -12.16
N PHE A 601 -47.50 20.17 -11.40
CA PHE A 601 -47.48 21.54 -10.89
C PHE A 601 -46.11 22.17 -11.15
N LEU A 602 -45.95 23.48 -10.93
CA LEU A 602 -44.68 24.17 -11.21
C LEU A 602 -43.70 23.98 -10.06
N LEU A 603 -42.40 23.91 -10.37
CA LEU A 603 -41.34 23.78 -9.35
C LEU A 603 -41.43 24.91 -8.31
N SER A 604 -41.78 26.13 -8.72
CA SER A 604 -42.00 27.28 -7.81
C SER A 604 -43.07 27.05 -6.75
N GLN A 605 -43.96 26.07 -6.94
CA GLN A 605 -45.03 25.70 -6.02
C GLN A 605 -44.64 24.55 -5.08
N LEU A 606 -43.47 23.94 -5.27
CA LEU A 606 -42.98 22.81 -4.47
C LEU A 606 -42.97 23.09 -2.96
N PRO A 607 -42.49 24.24 -2.46
CA PRO A 607 -42.44 24.48 -1.01
C PRO A 607 -43.83 24.46 -0.36
N ASP A 608 -44.84 25.02 -1.04
CA ASP A 608 -46.22 25.01 -0.54
C ASP A 608 -46.81 23.60 -0.58
N LYS A 609 -46.48 22.79 -1.59
CA LYS A 609 -46.92 21.39 -1.69
C LYS A 609 -46.33 20.48 -0.63
N LEU A 610 -45.07 20.66 -0.29
CA LEU A 610 -44.45 19.91 0.81
C LEU A 610 -45.03 20.32 2.17
N LYS A 611 -45.28 21.63 2.40
CA LYS A 611 -45.97 22.11 3.61
C LYS A 611 -47.40 21.58 3.74
N GLU A 612 -48.16 21.52 2.64
CA GLU A 612 -49.50 20.90 2.61
C GLU A 612 -49.48 19.42 3.04
N LYS A 613 -48.37 18.74 2.78
CA LYS A 613 -48.12 17.34 3.16
C LYS A 613 -47.50 17.15 4.55
N GLY A 614 -47.17 18.25 5.25
CA GLY A 614 -46.67 18.21 6.63
C GLY A 614 -45.16 18.42 6.79
N ALA A 615 -44.42 18.67 5.71
CA ALA A 615 -42.98 18.92 5.77
C ALA A 615 -42.64 20.23 6.50
N ASN A 616 -41.61 20.18 7.35
CA ASN A 616 -41.04 21.35 8.02
C ASN A 616 -39.82 21.84 7.24
N LEU A 617 -40.04 22.83 6.37
CA LEU A 617 -38.97 23.37 5.50
C LEU A 617 -38.01 24.29 6.27
N SER A 618 -37.29 23.70 7.23
CA SER A 618 -36.23 24.36 7.99
C SER A 618 -35.00 24.54 7.11
N THR A 619 -34.30 25.65 7.31
CA THR A 619 -32.96 25.91 6.73
C THR A 619 -31.86 25.69 7.76
N ASP A 620 -32.21 25.19 8.94
CA ASP A 620 -31.28 24.90 10.03
C ASP A 620 -30.62 23.53 9.80
N PRO A 621 -29.32 23.48 9.47
CA PRO A 621 -28.62 22.23 9.18
C PRO A 621 -28.47 21.34 10.43
N GLU A 622 -28.38 21.91 11.64
CA GLU A 622 -28.29 21.13 12.88
C GLU A 622 -29.57 20.35 13.13
N ALA A 623 -30.73 20.97 12.90
CA ALA A 623 -32.02 20.30 13.03
C ALA A 623 -32.15 19.07 12.11
N TYR A 624 -31.48 19.08 10.94
CA TYR A 624 -31.44 17.94 10.04
C TYR A 624 -30.50 16.83 10.57
N LEU A 625 -29.34 17.19 11.11
CA LEU A 625 -28.41 16.21 11.70
C LEU A 625 -28.89 15.65 13.05
N ASP A 626 -29.78 16.33 13.76
CA ASP A 626 -30.43 15.82 14.96
C ASP A 626 -31.43 14.68 14.66
N SER A 627 -31.72 14.42 13.37
CA SER A 627 -32.59 13.33 12.95
C SER A 627 -31.87 11.97 13.00
N CYS A 628 -32.03 11.25 14.10
CA CYS A 628 -31.52 9.88 14.24
C CYS A 628 -32.47 8.84 13.62
N LEU A 629 -31.92 7.97 12.77
CA LEU A 629 -32.57 6.78 12.25
C LEU A 629 -32.19 5.57 13.11
N GLY A 630 -33.20 4.87 13.65
CA GLY A 630 -33.01 3.56 14.26
C GLY A 630 -33.06 2.46 13.21
N TYR A 631 -32.10 1.52 13.25
CA TYR A 631 -32.03 0.40 12.33
C TYR A 631 -31.83 -0.93 13.06
N LYS A 632 -32.10 -2.02 12.36
CA LYS A 632 -31.91 -3.39 12.83
C LYS A 632 -31.27 -4.22 11.74
N MET A 633 -30.42 -5.14 12.15
CA MET A 633 -29.73 -6.07 11.26
C MET A 633 -29.97 -7.50 11.76
N GLU A 634 -29.83 -8.47 10.87
CA GLU A 634 -29.72 -9.87 11.28
C GLU A 634 -28.24 -10.11 11.63
N PRO A 635 -27.90 -10.29 12.92
CA PRO A 635 -26.51 -10.32 13.35
C PRO A 635 -25.80 -11.60 12.92
N ASN A 636 -24.57 -11.47 12.44
CA ASN A 636 -23.66 -12.59 12.27
C ASN A 636 -23.30 -13.15 13.66
N LYS A 637 -23.39 -14.47 13.80
CA LYS A 637 -23.11 -15.20 15.05
C LYS A 637 -21.69 -15.70 15.12
N ASP A 638 -20.94 -15.59 14.04
CA ASP A 638 -19.52 -15.87 14.03
C ASP A 638 -18.80 -14.79 14.86
N PRO A 639 -18.12 -15.16 15.98
CA PRO A 639 -17.37 -14.19 16.78
C PRO A 639 -16.17 -13.60 16.03
N ASP A 640 -15.70 -14.25 14.96
CA ASP A 640 -14.56 -13.82 14.16
C ASP A 640 -14.98 -12.99 12.93
N ALA A 641 -16.26 -12.65 12.80
CA ALA A 641 -16.75 -11.78 11.74
C ALA A 641 -16.24 -10.33 11.92
N ASP A 642 -16.10 -9.62 10.80
CA ASP A 642 -15.74 -8.19 10.81
C ASP A 642 -16.61 -7.38 11.77
N TRP A 643 -16.03 -6.32 12.34
CA TRP A 643 -16.73 -5.46 13.26
C TRP A 643 -18.06 -4.97 12.69
N ARG A 644 -19.04 -4.78 13.57
CA ARG A 644 -20.42 -4.41 13.27
C ARG A 644 -21.27 -5.47 12.56
N LEU A 645 -20.71 -6.58 12.05
CA LEU A 645 -21.55 -7.65 11.49
C LEU A 645 -22.36 -8.38 12.58
N ASP A 646 -21.93 -8.29 13.84
CA ASP A 646 -22.68 -8.81 14.99
C ASP A 646 -23.84 -7.91 15.45
N VAL A 647 -24.06 -6.74 14.81
CA VAL A 647 -25.05 -5.74 15.23
C VAL A 647 -26.47 -6.29 15.16
N ILE A 648 -27.23 -6.12 16.25
CA ILE A 648 -28.64 -6.46 16.35
C ILE A 648 -29.49 -5.24 16.01
N ALA A 649 -29.14 -4.11 16.63
CA ALA A 649 -29.83 -2.85 16.48
C ALA A 649 -28.86 -1.69 16.73
N GLY A 650 -29.10 -0.59 16.04
CA GLY A 650 -28.36 0.64 16.25
C GLY A 650 -29.18 1.87 15.91
N SER A 651 -28.56 3.02 16.12
CA SER A 651 -29.09 4.31 15.72
C SER A 651 -27.98 5.14 15.12
N THR A 652 -28.25 5.83 14.03
CA THR A 652 -27.30 6.74 13.39
C THR A 652 -28.02 7.96 12.86
N ASN A 653 -27.38 9.12 12.91
CA ASN A 653 -27.79 10.28 12.13
C ASN A 653 -27.02 10.38 10.81
N CYS A 654 -26.03 9.51 10.56
CA CYS A 654 -25.21 9.48 9.35
C CYS A 654 -25.23 8.10 8.69
N VAL A 655 -26.35 7.79 8.04
CA VAL A 655 -26.55 6.53 7.28
C VAL A 655 -25.46 6.27 6.24
N PRO A 656 -24.94 7.29 5.49
CA PRO A 656 -23.90 7.05 4.49
C PRO A 656 -22.64 6.37 5.03
N LEU A 657 -22.17 6.73 6.24
CA LEU A 657 -20.99 6.09 6.86
C LEU A 657 -21.23 4.61 7.18
N ILE A 658 -22.42 4.25 7.67
CA ILE A 658 -22.78 2.86 7.94
C ILE A 658 -22.85 2.05 6.64
N ASN A 659 -23.49 2.60 5.62
CA ASN A 659 -23.61 1.93 4.33
C ASN A 659 -22.25 1.79 3.63
N GLY A 660 -21.41 2.83 3.67
CA GLY A 660 -20.06 2.81 3.12
C GLY A 660 -19.24 1.66 3.72
N TYR A 661 -19.18 1.60 5.05
CA TYR A 661 -18.47 0.53 5.75
C TYR A 661 -19.02 -0.87 5.44
N LEU A 662 -20.34 -1.07 5.44
CA LEU A 662 -20.92 -2.39 5.14
C LEU A 662 -20.66 -2.83 3.69
N ASN A 663 -20.58 -1.88 2.76
CA ASN A 663 -20.33 -2.12 1.34
C ASN A 663 -18.83 -2.09 0.96
N ALA A 664 -17.92 -1.83 1.91
CA ALA A 664 -16.51 -1.56 1.65
C ALA A 664 -16.30 -0.41 0.62
N ASP A 665 -17.15 0.62 0.71
CA ASP A 665 -17.07 1.86 -0.03
C ASP A 665 -16.45 2.95 0.87
N ASN A 666 -15.34 3.50 0.39
CA ASN A 666 -14.43 4.37 1.12
C ASN A 666 -14.51 5.83 0.68
N ASP A 667 -15.39 6.20 -0.24
CA ASP A 667 -15.40 7.54 -0.84
C ASP A 667 -15.55 8.65 0.22
N PHE A 668 -16.47 8.48 1.18
CA PHE A 668 -16.64 9.43 2.28
C PHE A 668 -15.43 9.47 3.22
N MET A 669 -14.76 8.35 3.43
CA MET A 669 -13.56 8.29 4.26
C MET A 669 -12.38 9.00 3.60
N ASP A 670 -12.23 8.83 2.29
CA ASP A 670 -11.22 9.53 1.48
C ASP A 670 -11.46 11.05 1.50
N GLN A 671 -12.71 11.50 1.40
CA GLN A 671 -13.07 12.91 1.48
C GLN A 671 -12.79 13.51 2.86
N LEU A 672 -13.20 12.84 3.95
CA LEU A 672 -12.89 13.27 5.32
C LEU A 672 -11.38 13.38 5.55
N HIS A 673 -10.61 12.38 5.13
CA HIS A 673 -9.15 12.39 5.31
C HIS A 673 -8.49 13.54 4.52
N ALA A 674 -8.98 13.85 3.32
CA ALA A 674 -8.48 14.96 2.53
C ALA A 674 -8.59 16.31 3.27
N ASP A 675 -9.64 16.47 4.08
CA ASP A 675 -9.91 17.64 4.91
C ASP A 675 -9.24 17.55 6.30
N GLY A 676 -8.67 16.41 6.67
CA GLY A 676 -8.00 16.18 7.95
C GLY A 676 -8.94 15.72 9.06
N ALA A 677 -10.11 15.18 8.71
CA ALA A 677 -11.08 14.57 9.60
C ALA A 677 -11.13 13.04 9.39
N VAL A 678 -11.71 12.32 10.33
CA VAL A 678 -11.87 10.86 10.22
C VAL A 678 -13.16 10.41 10.89
N ALA A 679 -13.92 9.53 10.23
CA ALA A 679 -14.99 8.81 10.88
C ALA A 679 -14.47 7.48 11.43
N GLY A 680 -14.88 7.15 12.65
CA GLY A 680 -14.63 5.82 13.21
C GLY A 680 -15.64 5.46 14.29
N PHE A 681 -15.41 4.33 14.93
CA PHE A 681 -16.19 3.91 16.07
C PHE A 681 -15.33 3.30 17.17
N PHE A 682 -15.77 3.47 18.41
CA PHE A 682 -15.27 2.72 19.54
C PHE A 682 -16.00 1.39 19.65
N CYS A 683 -15.26 0.32 19.84
CA CYS A 683 -15.79 -1.04 20.03
C CYS A 683 -15.33 -1.60 21.38
N TYR A 684 -16.27 -2.15 22.14
CA TYR A 684 -16.05 -2.71 23.46
C TYR A 684 -16.94 -3.94 23.72
N PRO A 685 -16.51 -4.90 24.54
CA PRO A 685 -17.25 -6.13 24.77
C PRO A 685 -18.47 -5.92 25.69
N LEU A 686 -19.53 -6.69 25.44
CA LEU A 686 -20.79 -6.62 26.19
C LEU A 686 -20.94 -7.70 27.24
N ASP A 687 -20.05 -8.68 27.31
CA ASP A 687 -20.09 -9.79 28.25
C ASP A 687 -20.08 -9.32 29.71
N THR A 688 -19.09 -8.51 30.09
CA THR A 688 -18.95 -7.92 31.44
C THR A 688 -20.13 -7.04 31.82
N LEU A 689 -20.77 -6.38 30.85
CA LEU A 689 -21.95 -5.55 31.06
C LEU A 689 -23.25 -6.37 31.21
N ARG A 690 -23.29 -7.62 30.72
CA ARG A 690 -24.47 -8.49 30.76
C ARG A 690 -24.59 -9.28 32.08
N GLU A 691 -23.49 -9.51 32.78
CA GLU A 691 -23.45 -10.45 33.91
C GLU A 691 -24.16 -9.98 35.18
N GLU A 692 -24.30 -8.66 35.42
CA GLU A 692 -24.75 -8.19 36.74
C GLU A 692 -26.10 -7.47 36.87
N GLU A 693 -26.79 -6.96 35.83
CA GLU A 693 -28.09 -6.27 36.10
C GLU A 693 -29.03 -6.05 34.88
N GLY A 694 -28.82 -6.77 33.77
CA GLY A 694 -29.68 -6.70 32.58
C GLY A 694 -29.34 -5.55 31.61
N THR A 695 -30.06 -5.49 30.48
CA THR A 695 -29.81 -4.61 29.30
C THR A 695 -29.63 -3.11 29.62
N GLN A 696 -30.04 -2.63 30.80
CA GLN A 696 -29.91 -1.22 31.18
C GLN A 696 -28.45 -0.79 31.36
N LYS A 697 -27.58 -1.63 31.93
CA LYS A 697 -26.15 -1.30 32.11
C LYS A 697 -25.42 -1.05 30.78
N ILE A 698 -25.85 -1.71 29.71
CA ILE A 698 -25.28 -1.50 28.36
C ILE A 698 -25.59 -0.08 27.87
N PHE A 699 -26.82 0.38 28.07
CA PHE A 699 -27.22 1.73 27.70
C PHE A 699 -26.58 2.77 28.63
N ASP A 700 -26.58 2.54 29.95
CA ASP A 700 -25.96 3.45 30.91
C ASP A 700 -24.46 3.63 30.63
N PHE A 701 -23.74 2.55 30.32
CA PHE A 701 -22.31 2.62 29.96
C PHE A 701 -22.08 3.41 28.66
N ARG A 702 -22.92 3.18 27.65
CA ARG A 702 -22.85 3.91 26.39
C ARG A 702 -23.14 5.39 26.59
N ASP A 703 -24.17 5.72 27.37
CA ASP A 703 -24.54 7.10 27.70
C ASP A 703 -23.37 7.79 28.45
N GLU A 704 -22.71 7.10 29.38
CA GLU A 704 -21.53 7.63 30.08
C GLU A 704 -20.34 7.91 29.12
N LEU A 705 -20.10 7.02 28.15
CA LEU A 705 -19.06 7.23 27.11
C LEU A 705 -19.43 8.40 26.18
N GLU A 706 -20.67 8.46 25.72
CA GLU A 706 -21.16 9.55 24.87
C GLU A 706 -21.13 10.91 25.60
N GLU A 707 -21.40 10.93 26.92
CA GLU A 707 -21.34 12.14 27.76
C GLU A 707 -19.93 12.76 27.81
N VAL A 708 -18.86 11.98 27.69
CA VAL A 708 -17.48 12.49 27.61
C VAL A 708 -17.33 13.43 26.42
N PHE A 709 -17.89 13.03 25.28
CA PHE A 709 -17.76 13.75 24.01
C PHE A 709 -18.87 14.78 23.78
N ALA A 710 -19.94 14.76 24.56
CA ALA A 710 -21.00 15.77 24.52
C ALA A 710 -20.68 17.07 25.29
N THR A 711 -19.51 17.15 25.94
CA THR A 711 -19.04 18.35 26.63
C THR A 711 -18.61 19.45 25.65
N ASP A 712 -18.48 20.70 26.12
CA ASP A 712 -17.95 21.81 25.31
C ASP A 712 -16.52 21.49 24.79
N GLU A 713 -15.73 20.70 25.52
CA GLU A 713 -14.38 20.29 25.10
C GLU A 713 -14.42 19.09 24.14
N GLY A 714 -15.27 18.11 24.41
CA GLY A 714 -15.45 16.93 23.54
C GLY A 714 -16.01 17.29 22.17
N ALA A 715 -16.94 18.24 22.08
CA ALA A 715 -17.54 18.69 20.83
C ALA A 715 -16.54 19.40 19.89
N GLU A 716 -15.45 19.93 20.44
CA GLU A 716 -14.36 20.55 19.67
C GLU A 716 -13.45 19.47 19.05
N VAL A 717 -13.46 18.26 19.63
CA VAL A 717 -12.60 17.13 19.26
C VAL A 717 -13.31 16.17 18.30
N LEU A 718 -14.58 15.85 18.55
CA LEU A 718 -15.39 14.99 17.68
C LEU A 718 -16.89 15.31 17.78
N THR A 719 -17.66 14.83 16.80
CA THR A 719 -19.12 14.76 16.88
C THR A 719 -19.59 13.32 16.87
N LEU A 720 -20.56 13.00 17.73
CA LEU A 720 -21.20 11.69 17.75
C LEU A 720 -22.16 11.56 16.57
N THR A 721 -22.10 10.43 15.87
CA THR A 721 -22.98 10.12 14.73
C THR A 721 -23.94 8.96 15.00
N GLY A 722 -23.73 8.23 16.10
CA GLY A 722 -24.61 7.15 16.49
C GLY A 722 -23.92 6.07 17.31
N GLY A 723 -24.43 4.86 17.16
CA GLY A 723 -23.85 3.68 17.78
C GLY A 723 -24.81 2.51 17.77
N ALA A 724 -24.30 1.35 18.11
CA ALA A 724 -25.01 0.08 17.94
C ALA A 724 -24.76 -0.89 19.09
N THR A 725 -25.63 -1.90 19.18
CA THR A 725 -25.49 -3.01 20.11
C THR A 725 -25.53 -4.30 19.31
N GLY A 726 -24.46 -5.08 19.40
CA GLY A 726 -24.32 -6.37 18.79
C GLY A 726 -24.52 -7.55 19.74
N ILE A 727 -24.25 -8.75 19.21
CA ILE A 727 -24.23 -9.98 20.01
C ILE A 727 -23.06 -9.95 20.98
N TYR A 728 -21.90 -9.49 20.55
CA TYR A 728 -20.65 -9.51 21.31
C TYR A 728 -20.24 -8.11 21.74
N CYS A 729 -20.41 -7.11 20.87
CA CYS A 729 -19.81 -5.79 21.06
C CYS A 729 -20.84 -4.65 21.13
N GLY A 730 -20.48 -3.60 21.85
CA GLY A 730 -21.12 -2.29 21.82
C GLY A 730 -20.30 -1.32 20.96
N TYR A 731 -20.98 -0.40 20.29
CA TYR A 731 -20.38 0.53 19.35
C TYR A 731 -20.84 1.97 19.62
N VAL A 732 -19.90 2.91 19.57
CA VAL A 732 -20.16 4.36 19.56
C VAL A 732 -19.51 4.96 18.32
N ASP A 733 -20.31 5.58 17.46
CA ASP A 733 -19.93 6.05 16.13
C ASP A 733 -19.68 7.56 16.17
N PHE A 734 -18.63 8.04 15.50
CA PHE A 734 -18.26 9.46 15.51
C PHE A 734 -17.53 9.91 14.24
N ILE A 735 -17.46 11.23 14.07
CA ILE A 735 -16.50 11.91 13.18
C ILE A 735 -15.59 12.77 14.06
N ALA A 736 -14.29 12.52 14.01
CA ALA A 736 -13.28 13.27 14.76
C ALA A 736 -12.67 14.38 13.91
N TRP A 737 -12.62 15.57 14.50
CA TRP A 737 -11.95 16.77 14.00
C TRP A 737 -10.48 16.80 14.42
N ASP A 738 -10.18 16.14 15.54
CA ASP A 738 -8.85 15.83 16.06
C ASP A 738 -8.84 14.39 16.58
N ILE A 739 -8.40 13.46 15.73
CA ILE A 739 -8.39 12.03 16.08
C ILE A 739 -7.44 11.74 17.24
N ARG A 740 -6.31 12.45 17.33
CA ARG A 740 -5.33 12.19 18.38
C ARG A 740 -5.93 12.49 19.75
N GLU A 741 -6.60 13.63 19.88
CA GLU A 741 -7.25 13.99 21.14
C GLU A 741 -8.49 13.14 21.41
N ALA A 742 -9.24 12.74 20.38
CA ALA A 742 -10.36 11.81 20.52
C ALA A 742 -9.92 10.48 21.15
N LEU A 743 -8.83 9.90 20.64
CA LEU A 743 -8.28 8.64 21.15
C LEU A 743 -7.73 8.79 22.58
N ASN A 744 -7.09 9.93 22.90
CA ASN A 744 -6.63 10.21 24.27
C ASN A 744 -7.79 10.26 25.27
N MET A 745 -8.86 11.01 24.94
CA MET A 745 -10.05 11.13 25.77
C MET A 745 -10.75 9.77 25.95
N ALA A 746 -10.87 8.99 24.88
CA ALA A 746 -11.46 7.66 24.92
C ALA A 746 -10.62 6.72 25.80
N LYS A 747 -9.29 6.75 25.66
CA LYS A 747 -8.36 5.97 26.47
C LYS A 747 -8.50 6.29 27.96
N GLU A 748 -8.51 7.57 28.33
CA GLU A 748 -8.71 7.99 29.72
C GLU A 748 -10.05 7.50 30.29
N PHE A 749 -11.12 7.57 29.49
CA PHE A 749 -12.42 7.02 29.87
C PHE A 749 -12.32 5.51 30.11
N PHE A 750 -11.84 4.74 29.13
CA PHE A 750 -11.80 3.28 29.22
C PHE A 750 -10.90 2.80 30.36
N GLU A 751 -9.74 3.41 30.60
CA GLU A 751 -8.84 3.09 31.73
C GLU A 751 -9.56 3.14 33.09
N GLY A 752 -10.55 4.02 33.24
CA GLY A 752 -11.36 4.18 34.45
C GLY A 752 -12.50 3.16 34.64
N THR A 753 -12.70 2.24 33.68
CA THR A 753 -13.85 1.30 33.67
C THR A 753 -13.42 -0.14 34.02
N ASP A 754 -14.40 -1.03 34.25
CA ASP A 754 -14.16 -2.48 34.43
C ASP A 754 -14.17 -3.27 33.10
N ILE A 755 -14.29 -2.58 31.96
CA ILE A 755 -14.27 -3.21 30.63
C ILE A 755 -12.87 -3.80 30.34
N PRO A 756 -12.76 -5.06 29.87
CA PRO A 756 -11.46 -5.73 29.72
C PRO A 756 -10.67 -5.24 28.49
N TRP A 757 -11.34 -4.84 27.41
CA TRP A 757 -10.67 -4.27 26.25
C TRP A 757 -11.56 -3.26 25.53
N ALA A 758 -10.94 -2.32 24.83
CA ALA A 758 -11.63 -1.39 23.95
C ALA A 758 -10.71 -1.05 22.78
N ILE A 759 -11.29 -0.86 21.60
CA ILE A 759 -10.56 -0.48 20.38
C ILE A 759 -11.21 0.74 19.72
N PHE A 760 -10.40 1.45 18.94
CA PHE A 760 -10.84 2.31 17.86
C PHE A 760 -10.73 1.54 16.54
N HIS A 761 -11.70 1.75 15.65
CA HIS A 761 -11.66 1.27 14.29
C HIS A 761 -12.17 2.36 13.34
N SER A 762 -11.46 2.56 12.23
CA SER A 762 -11.85 3.49 11.19
C SER A 762 -13.14 3.02 10.50
N PHE A 763 -13.95 3.90 9.92
CA PHE A 763 -15.10 3.51 9.10
C PHE A 763 -14.68 2.94 7.72
N ARG A 764 -13.55 2.23 7.67
CA ARG A 764 -13.04 1.42 6.54
C ARG A 764 -12.99 -0.03 6.96
N ARG A 765 -13.71 -0.90 6.27
CA ARG A 765 -13.94 -2.29 6.72
C ARG A 765 -12.68 -3.14 6.68
N GLU A 766 -11.78 -2.83 5.77
CA GLU A 766 -10.51 -3.51 5.54
C GLU A 766 -9.36 -3.00 6.42
N ALA A 767 -9.57 -1.93 7.19
CA ALA A 767 -8.55 -1.37 8.06
C ALA A 767 -8.28 -2.26 9.29
N GLY A 768 -7.11 -2.09 9.91
CA GLY A 768 -6.83 -2.68 11.21
C GLY A 768 -7.59 -1.98 12.35
N SER A 769 -7.33 -2.40 13.59
CA SER A 769 -7.93 -1.79 14.78
C SER A 769 -6.85 -1.31 15.75
N VAL A 770 -7.13 -0.21 16.45
CA VAL A 770 -6.18 0.40 17.40
C VAL A 770 -6.66 0.14 18.83
N PRO A 771 -5.85 -0.52 19.69
CA PRO A 771 -6.24 -0.75 21.07
C PRO A 771 -6.23 0.55 21.88
N LEU A 772 -7.35 0.82 22.57
CA LEU A 772 -7.51 1.92 23.52
C LEU A 772 -7.34 1.44 24.96
N LYS A 773 -7.75 0.21 25.23
CA LYS A 773 -7.57 -0.47 26.50
C LYS A 773 -7.39 -1.96 26.26
N GLN A 774 -6.47 -2.54 27.00
CA GLN A 774 -6.30 -3.97 27.19
C GLN A 774 -6.10 -4.18 28.70
N GLN A 775 -6.70 -5.21 29.26
CA GLN A 775 -6.61 -5.51 30.69
C GLN A 775 -5.22 -6.07 30.98
N ASP A 776 -4.33 -5.24 31.54
CA ASP A 776 -2.95 -5.58 31.95
C ASP A 776 -2.41 -6.86 31.28
N ASP A 777 -2.14 -6.74 29.97
CA ASP A 777 -0.85 -7.23 29.52
C ASP A 777 0.16 -6.18 30.01
N GLU A 778 1.18 -6.61 30.74
CA GLU A 778 2.35 -5.77 31.05
C GLU A 778 2.86 -5.09 29.75
N PRO A 779 3.50 -3.90 29.83
CA PRO A 779 3.84 -3.10 28.65
C PRO A 779 4.54 -3.97 27.62
N GLU A 780 4.24 -3.81 26.32
CA GLU A 780 4.92 -4.47 25.19
C GLU A 780 6.40 -4.77 25.49
N ALA A 781 6.60 -5.93 26.08
CA ALA A 781 7.83 -6.53 26.53
C ALA A 781 7.49 -8.01 26.51
N GLU A 782 8.17 -8.73 25.62
CA GLU A 782 8.45 -10.16 25.72
C GLU A 782 7.41 -11.01 26.47
N ASP A 783 6.61 -11.78 25.70
CA ASP A 783 6.06 -13.09 26.09
C ASP A 783 5.92 -13.37 27.60
N GLN A 784 4.73 -13.16 28.17
CA GLN A 784 4.25 -13.83 29.41
C GLN A 784 2.79 -13.41 29.64
N ASP A 785 1.77 -14.26 29.80
CA ASP A 785 1.73 -15.57 30.43
C ASP A 785 1.06 -16.62 29.51
N ASP A 786 1.88 -17.47 28.89
CA ASP A 786 1.44 -18.84 28.69
C ASP A 786 1.37 -19.49 30.07
N GLU A 787 0.24 -20.09 30.42
CA GLU A 787 0.09 -20.98 31.59
C GLU A 787 1.20 -22.06 31.68
N LEU A 788 1.86 -22.31 30.54
CA LEU A 788 3.02 -23.17 30.37
C LEU A 788 4.33 -22.60 30.95
N ASP A 789 4.47 -21.28 31.03
CA ASP A 789 5.68 -20.55 31.46
C ASP A 789 5.58 -19.95 32.88
N GLU A 790 4.44 -20.12 33.57
CA GLU A 790 4.28 -19.72 34.98
C GLU A 790 5.37 -20.31 35.90
N THR A 791 5.96 -19.45 36.75
CA THR A 791 7.00 -19.88 37.69
C THR A 791 6.45 -20.73 38.84
N LEU A 792 7.03 -21.92 39.00
CA LEU A 792 6.69 -22.95 40.01
C LEU A 792 6.75 -22.45 41.45
N THR A 793 5.68 -21.82 41.94
CA THR A 793 5.50 -21.49 43.37
C THR A 793 4.41 -22.35 44.00
N GLY A 794 4.81 -23.47 44.61
CA GLY A 794 3.93 -24.29 45.46
C GLY A 794 3.66 -25.72 45.00
N MET A 795 4.29 -26.18 43.92
CA MET A 795 4.21 -27.57 43.45
C MET A 795 5.31 -28.46 44.10
N ASP A 796 4.95 -29.62 44.63
CA ASP A 796 5.91 -30.63 45.13
C ASP A 796 6.50 -31.40 43.92
N TYR A 797 7.57 -30.88 43.31
CA TYR A 797 8.29 -31.53 42.20
C TYR A 797 9.76 -31.84 42.53
N ILE A 798 10.31 -32.84 41.85
CA ILE A 798 11.72 -33.23 41.93
C ILE A 798 12.47 -32.33 40.93
N PRO A 799 13.42 -31.47 41.33
CA PRO A 799 14.17 -30.66 40.37
C PRO A 799 15.14 -31.54 39.56
N TYR A 800 15.28 -31.27 38.26
CA TYR A 800 16.20 -32.02 37.41
C TYR A 800 17.67 -31.79 37.80
N THR A 801 18.40 -32.89 37.99
CA THR A 801 19.86 -32.93 38.06
C THR A 801 20.34 -34.22 37.39
N LYS A 802 21.58 -34.23 36.90
CA LYS A 802 22.19 -35.44 36.30
C LYS A 802 22.23 -36.65 37.26
N GLN A 803 22.09 -36.45 38.58
CA GLN A 803 22.12 -37.52 39.58
C GLN A 803 20.75 -38.10 39.92
N ASN A 804 19.66 -37.34 39.69
CA ASN A 804 18.28 -37.76 39.95
C ASN A 804 17.41 -37.83 38.68
N ALA A 805 18.03 -37.81 37.49
CA ALA A 805 17.34 -37.83 36.20
C ALA A 805 16.27 -38.93 36.11
N GLU A 806 16.55 -40.16 36.55
CA GLU A 806 15.54 -41.22 36.51
C GLU A 806 14.35 -40.96 37.44
N ALA A 807 14.56 -40.35 38.61
CA ALA A 807 13.46 -39.99 39.50
C ALA A 807 12.63 -38.82 38.96
N PHE A 808 13.27 -37.90 38.22
CA PHE A 808 12.60 -36.81 37.50
C PHE A 808 11.69 -37.35 36.39
N TYR A 809 12.21 -38.25 35.54
CA TYR A 809 11.40 -38.87 34.48
C TYR A 809 10.32 -39.80 35.05
N GLU A 810 10.56 -40.53 36.14
CA GLU A 810 9.51 -41.30 36.82
C GLU A 810 8.36 -40.40 37.30
N GLN A 811 8.65 -39.17 37.76
CA GLN A 811 7.62 -38.20 38.12
C GLN A 811 6.88 -37.65 36.91
N LEU A 812 7.58 -37.34 35.80
CA LEU A 812 6.93 -36.94 34.55
C LEU A 812 6.02 -38.03 33.99
N GLU A 813 6.43 -39.30 34.04
CA GLU A 813 5.56 -40.42 33.65
C GLU A 813 4.34 -40.53 34.57
N GLN A 814 4.50 -40.35 35.88
CA GLN A 814 3.37 -40.34 36.81
C GLN A 814 2.35 -39.25 36.46
N TRP A 815 2.80 -38.02 36.18
CA TRP A 815 1.92 -36.94 35.79
C TRP A 815 1.30 -37.13 34.41
N ASN A 816 2.03 -37.71 33.44
CA ASN A 816 1.43 -38.10 32.17
C ASN A 816 0.34 -39.18 32.36
N ASP A 817 0.53 -40.15 33.26
CA ASP A 817 -0.49 -41.17 33.60
C ASP A 817 -1.70 -40.59 34.37
N GLU A 818 -1.53 -39.42 35.01
CA GLU A 818 -2.56 -38.67 35.73
C GLU A 818 -3.22 -37.56 34.88
N ASP A 819 -2.86 -37.47 33.59
CA ASP A 819 -3.29 -36.42 32.64
C ASP A 819 -2.94 -34.99 33.13
N GLU A 820 -1.81 -34.82 33.81
CA GLU A 820 -1.30 -33.52 34.31
C GLU A 820 -0.13 -33.03 33.41
N TYR A 821 -0.45 -32.65 32.18
CA TYR A 821 0.52 -32.26 31.15
C TYR A 821 1.12 -30.87 31.40
N THR A 822 0.33 -29.91 31.90
CA THR A 822 0.83 -28.57 32.28
C THR A 822 1.92 -28.67 33.33
N ARG A 823 1.78 -29.58 34.31
CA ARG A 823 2.83 -29.84 35.32
C ARG A 823 4.11 -30.41 34.71
N CYS A 824 3.97 -31.27 33.71
CA CYS A 824 5.13 -31.78 32.98
C CYS A 824 5.87 -30.66 32.26
N ILE A 825 5.14 -29.77 31.56
CA ILE A 825 5.69 -28.64 30.81
C ILE A 825 6.42 -27.67 31.77
N GLN A 826 5.77 -27.27 32.86
CA GLN A 826 6.38 -26.39 33.87
C GLN A 826 7.65 -26.99 34.50
N ALA A 827 7.66 -28.28 34.83
CA ALA A 827 8.85 -28.94 35.39
C ALA A 827 9.98 -29.09 34.37
N LEU A 828 9.65 -29.24 33.09
CA LEU A 828 10.62 -29.29 31.99
C LEU A 828 11.17 -27.89 31.64
N ASN A 829 10.35 -26.84 31.77
CA ASN A 829 10.77 -25.44 31.59
C ASN A 829 11.80 -25.02 32.65
N ALA A 830 11.67 -25.54 33.87
CA ALA A 830 12.65 -25.33 34.94
C ALA A 830 14.03 -25.98 34.70
N VAL A 831 14.21 -26.76 33.61
CA VAL A 831 15.51 -27.30 33.22
C VAL A 831 16.26 -26.27 32.36
N PRO A 832 17.48 -25.84 32.77
CA PRO A 832 18.28 -24.89 31.99
C PRO A 832 18.53 -25.38 30.56
N GLU A 833 18.50 -24.47 29.60
CA GLU A 833 18.63 -24.78 28.17
C GLU A 833 19.93 -25.51 27.82
N ASP A 834 21.06 -25.11 28.41
CA ASP A 834 22.37 -25.79 28.29
C ASP A 834 22.35 -27.28 28.69
N TRP A 835 21.33 -27.70 29.44
CA TRP A 835 21.19 -29.07 29.95
C TRP A 835 20.11 -29.86 29.22
N ARG A 836 19.36 -29.25 28.29
CA ARG A 836 18.31 -29.90 27.51
C ARG A 836 18.94 -30.80 26.46
N ASP A 837 19.01 -32.09 26.77
CA ASP A 837 19.38 -33.13 25.81
C ASP A 837 18.14 -33.62 25.03
N TYR A 838 18.35 -34.49 24.04
CA TYR A 838 17.25 -35.08 23.25
C TYR A 838 16.16 -35.71 24.13
N ARG A 839 16.49 -36.27 25.30
CA ARG A 839 15.50 -36.89 26.20
C ARG A 839 14.60 -35.84 26.86
N ILE A 840 15.13 -34.64 27.15
CA ILE A 840 14.35 -33.52 27.67
C ILE A 840 13.49 -32.90 26.57
N ALA A 841 14.06 -32.61 25.41
CA ALA A 841 13.33 -32.06 24.27
C ALA A 841 12.17 -32.98 23.84
N TYR A 842 12.42 -34.29 23.78
CA TYR A 842 11.39 -35.29 23.50
C TYR A 842 10.28 -35.32 24.54
N ALA A 843 10.61 -35.24 25.83
CA ALA A 843 9.63 -35.21 26.91
C ALA A 843 8.80 -33.93 26.90
N MET A 844 9.41 -32.80 26.53
CA MET A 844 8.77 -31.49 26.41
C MET A 844 7.78 -31.49 25.24
N ALA A 845 8.22 -31.91 24.05
CA ALA A 845 7.35 -32.02 22.89
C ALA A 845 6.15 -32.95 23.16
N ARG A 846 6.38 -34.09 23.82
CA ARG A 846 5.28 -34.99 24.24
C ARG A 846 4.29 -34.28 25.17
N ALA A 847 4.76 -33.54 26.15
CA ALA A 847 3.89 -32.88 27.12
C ALA A 847 3.08 -31.76 26.45
N LEU A 848 3.71 -30.96 25.58
CA LEU A 848 3.07 -29.92 24.77
C LEU A 848 2.02 -30.50 23.82
N GLU A 849 2.33 -31.58 23.10
CA GLU A 849 1.36 -32.26 22.22
C GLU A 849 0.19 -32.84 23.01
N ASN A 850 0.44 -33.48 24.15
CA ASN A 850 -0.63 -34.04 24.99
C ASN A 850 -1.51 -32.92 25.57
N TYR A 851 -0.92 -31.81 26.02
CA TYR A 851 -1.66 -30.62 26.45
C TYR A 851 -2.51 -30.08 25.30
N ALA A 852 -1.97 -29.95 24.10
CA ALA A 852 -2.70 -29.44 22.95
C ALA A 852 -3.87 -30.33 22.50
N ILE A 853 -3.67 -31.65 22.48
CA ILE A 853 -4.60 -32.62 21.88
C ILE A 853 -5.63 -33.15 22.89
N ILE A 854 -5.21 -33.36 24.14
CA ILE A 854 -6.02 -33.98 25.20
C ILE A 854 -6.42 -32.94 26.26
N GLY A 855 -5.50 -32.03 26.60
CA GLY A 855 -5.66 -31.10 27.72
C GLY A 855 -5.51 -31.79 29.08
N ASP A 856 -5.27 -30.99 30.13
CA ASP A 856 -5.17 -31.53 31.49
C ASP A 856 -6.49 -32.19 31.90
N HIS A 857 -6.39 -33.36 32.55
CA HIS A 857 -7.53 -34.16 33.02
C HIS A 857 -8.56 -34.51 31.93
N ASP A 858 -8.15 -34.54 30.65
CA ASP A 858 -9.02 -34.79 29.48
C ASP A 858 -10.13 -33.73 29.33
N GLU A 859 -9.89 -32.51 29.83
CA GLU A 859 -10.84 -31.38 29.74
C GLU A 859 -10.80 -30.67 28.38
N GLY A 860 -9.78 -30.94 27.56
CA GLY A 860 -9.55 -30.32 26.26
C GLY A 860 -8.92 -28.93 26.37
N THR A 861 -8.22 -28.52 25.32
CA THR A 861 -7.53 -27.22 25.23
C THR A 861 -8.14 -26.38 24.11
N PRO A 862 -8.43 -25.07 24.32
CA PRO A 862 -8.91 -24.20 23.25
C PRO A 862 -7.95 -24.21 22.06
N ASN A 863 -8.48 -24.24 20.83
CA ASN A 863 -7.70 -24.43 19.60
C ASN A 863 -6.48 -23.48 19.49
N TYR A 864 -6.64 -22.19 19.82
CA TYR A 864 -5.54 -21.22 19.74
C TYR A 864 -4.38 -21.54 20.73
N LYS A 865 -4.69 -22.02 21.95
CA LYS A 865 -3.68 -22.48 22.91
C LYS A 865 -3.05 -23.79 22.48
N GLY A 866 -3.87 -24.69 21.91
CA GLY A 866 -3.41 -25.96 21.36
C GLY A 866 -2.44 -25.75 20.20
N ASP A 867 -2.78 -24.88 19.25
CA ASP A 867 -1.92 -24.56 18.10
C ASP A 867 -0.60 -23.90 18.54
N LYS A 868 -0.63 -22.98 19.51
CA LYS A 868 0.59 -22.39 20.10
C LYS A 868 1.49 -23.46 20.76
N ALA A 869 0.91 -24.38 21.53
CA ALA A 869 1.64 -25.49 22.13
C ALA A 869 2.20 -26.48 21.08
N LEU A 870 1.48 -26.73 19.98
CA LEU A 870 1.94 -27.58 18.88
C LEU A 870 3.09 -26.93 18.10
N LEU A 871 3.04 -25.62 17.87
CA LEU A 871 4.13 -24.85 17.25
C LEU A 871 5.39 -24.90 18.12
N ARG A 872 5.25 -24.65 19.43
CA ARG A 872 6.35 -24.80 20.39
C ARG A 872 6.89 -26.24 20.45
N ALA A 873 6.04 -27.25 20.33
CA ALA A 873 6.47 -28.65 20.28
C ALA A 873 7.33 -28.93 19.02
N ILE A 874 6.97 -28.34 17.87
CA ILE A 874 7.74 -28.43 16.64
C ILE A 874 9.09 -27.76 16.83
N GLU A 875 9.16 -26.53 17.34
CA GLU A 875 10.41 -25.82 17.61
C GLU A 875 11.34 -26.62 18.54
N VAL A 876 10.80 -27.17 19.62
CA VAL A 876 11.56 -28.02 20.55
C VAL A 876 12.10 -29.27 19.85
N LEU A 877 11.32 -29.91 18.96
CA LEU A 877 11.79 -31.06 18.20
C LEU A 877 12.84 -30.68 17.15
N GLU A 878 12.66 -29.54 16.48
CA GLU A 878 13.59 -28.98 15.49
C GLU A 878 14.96 -28.67 16.11
N SER A 879 14.98 -28.12 17.35
CA SER A 879 16.23 -27.87 18.09
C SER A 879 17.10 -29.13 18.31
N VAL A 880 16.50 -30.32 18.25
CA VAL A 880 17.19 -31.61 18.38
C VAL A 880 17.13 -32.45 17.09
N ARG A 881 16.90 -31.81 15.94
CA ARG A 881 16.80 -32.46 14.62
C ARG A 881 18.01 -33.34 14.31
N GLU A 882 19.23 -32.86 14.55
CA GLU A 882 20.45 -33.62 14.24
C GLU A 882 20.48 -34.99 14.95
N GLU A 883 20.07 -35.04 16.22
CA GLU A 883 20.00 -36.28 17.00
C GLU A 883 18.69 -37.05 16.76
N GLY A 884 17.65 -36.38 16.29
CA GLY A 884 16.27 -36.88 16.22
C GLY A 884 15.83 -37.44 14.87
N GLN A 885 16.26 -36.85 13.75
CA GLN A 885 15.70 -37.13 12.41
C GLN A 885 15.81 -38.59 11.96
N ASP A 886 16.76 -39.36 12.48
CA ASP A 886 16.94 -40.79 12.20
C ASP A 886 16.31 -41.72 13.26
N LYS A 887 15.58 -41.17 14.24
CA LYS A 887 14.83 -41.93 15.26
C LYS A 887 13.34 -41.98 14.90
N SER A 888 12.73 -43.15 15.07
CA SER A 888 11.30 -43.35 14.80
C SER A 888 10.42 -42.48 15.70
N GLU A 889 10.82 -42.31 16.95
CA GLU A 889 10.06 -41.61 17.99
C GLU A 889 9.99 -40.10 17.73
N TRP A 890 11.08 -39.50 17.21
CA TRP A 890 11.09 -38.08 16.83
C TRP A 890 10.17 -37.82 15.62
N ASN A 891 10.29 -38.66 14.59
CA ASN A 891 9.44 -38.58 13.40
C ASN A 891 7.97 -38.82 13.74
N MET A 892 7.68 -39.68 14.72
CA MET A 892 6.34 -39.87 15.27
C MET A 892 5.78 -38.57 15.88
N ARG A 893 6.56 -37.88 16.72
CA ARG A 893 6.15 -36.64 17.37
C ARG A 893 5.92 -35.51 16.36
N MET A 894 6.87 -35.31 15.45
CA MET A 894 6.71 -34.37 14.32
C MET A 894 5.45 -34.67 13.49
N ALA A 895 5.17 -35.94 13.22
CA ALA A 895 3.96 -36.33 12.50
C ALA A 895 2.68 -36.02 13.29
N TYR A 896 2.66 -36.23 14.60
CA TYR A 896 1.50 -35.89 15.43
C TYR A 896 1.32 -34.37 15.55
N ALA A 897 2.39 -33.61 15.77
CA ALA A 897 2.32 -32.16 15.86
C ALA A 897 1.68 -31.56 14.59
N TYR A 898 2.18 -31.92 13.41
CA TYR A 898 1.59 -31.47 12.15
C TYR A 898 0.22 -32.08 11.80
N GLN A 899 -0.10 -33.28 12.31
CA GLN A 899 -1.42 -33.90 12.08
C GLN A 899 -2.53 -33.11 12.77
N TYR A 900 -2.27 -32.61 13.98
CA TYR A 900 -3.26 -31.91 14.79
C TYR A 900 -3.18 -30.39 14.64
N LEU A 901 -2.09 -29.84 14.10
CA LEU A 901 -1.99 -28.43 13.74
C LEU A 901 -2.89 -28.13 12.54
N HIS A 902 -3.81 -27.18 12.70
CA HIS A 902 -4.88 -26.94 11.74
C HIS A 902 -4.35 -26.66 10.32
N GLY A 903 -4.79 -27.48 9.35
CA GLY A 903 -4.51 -27.30 7.94
C GLY A 903 -3.14 -27.80 7.45
N GLN A 904 -2.31 -28.37 8.33
CA GLN A 904 -0.92 -28.78 8.02
C GLN A 904 -0.76 -30.29 7.78
N GLU A 905 -1.84 -31.02 7.48
CA GLU A 905 -1.80 -32.49 7.33
C GLU A 905 -0.87 -32.96 6.20
N GLU A 906 -0.60 -32.13 5.19
CA GLU A 906 0.41 -32.40 4.16
C GLU A 906 1.83 -32.53 4.74
N LYS A 907 2.18 -31.69 5.72
CA LYS A 907 3.50 -31.68 6.37
C LYS A 907 3.68 -32.87 7.31
N ALA A 908 2.60 -33.42 7.87
CA ALA A 908 2.65 -34.61 8.71
C ALA A 908 3.06 -35.89 7.95
N ILE A 909 2.70 -35.99 6.66
CA ILE A 909 2.91 -37.19 5.84
C ILE A 909 4.39 -37.61 5.70
N PRO A 910 5.33 -36.73 5.31
CA PRO A 910 6.74 -37.13 5.18
C PRO A 910 7.32 -37.65 6.50
N TYR A 911 7.02 -37.01 7.64
CA TYR A 911 7.46 -37.49 8.95
C TYR A 911 6.83 -38.83 9.31
N ALA A 912 5.53 -39.02 9.06
CA ALA A 912 4.86 -40.30 9.30
C ALA A 912 5.39 -41.43 8.39
N GLN A 913 5.79 -41.11 7.15
CA GLN A 913 6.45 -42.06 6.25
C GLN A 913 7.83 -42.46 6.78
N ARG A 914 8.63 -41.49 7.19
CA ARG A 914 9.95 -41.74 7.78
C ARG A 914 9.84 -42.55 9.08
N TRP A 915 8.85 -42.26 9.92
CA TRP A 915 8.51 -43.06 11.09
C TRP A 915 8.19 -44.51 10.72
N ALA A 916 7.35 -44.75 9.71
CA ALA A 916 7.01 -46.09 9.24
C ALA A 916 8.21 -46.86 8.63
N GLU A 917 9.16 -46.15 8.02
CA GLU A 917 10.41 -46.74 7.51
C GLU A 917 11.34 -47.18 8.64
N LEU A 918 11.47 -46.32 9.66
CA LEU A 918 12.36 -46.54 10.80
C LEU A 918 11.81 -47.57 11.79
N ASN A 919 10.47 -47.67 11.94
CA ASN A 919 9.80 -48.67 12.76
C ASN A 919 8.61 -49.34 12.04
N PRO A 920 8.86 -50.31 11.15
CA PRO A 920 7.81 -50.93 10.32
C PRO A 920 6.79 -51.79 11.08
N GLU A 921 7.07 -52.15 12.32
CA GLU A 921 6.16 -52.96 13.16
C GLU A 921 5.11 -52.08 13.88
N ASP A 922 5.26 -50.75 13.86
CA ASP A 922 4.31 -49.81 14.43
C ASP A 922 3.19 -49.47 13.44
N GLY A 923 2.00 -50.00 13.71
CA GLY A 923 0.82 -49.78 12.87
C GLY A 923 0.29 -48.35 12.91
N ASN A 924 0.67 -47.55 13.91
CA ASN A 924 0.13 -46.18 14.10
C ASN A 924 0.66 -45.22 13.04
N ALA A 925 1.91 -45.36 12.59
CA ALA A 925 2.48 -44.56 11.51
C ALA A 925 1.65 -44.66 10.22
N SER A 926 1.20 -45.88 9.91
CA SER A 926 0.31 -46.13 8.76
C SER A 926 -1.09 -45.56 8.97
N ALA A 927 -1.59 -45.53 10.21
CA ALA A 927 -2.88 -44.93 10.55
C ALA A 927 -2.84 -43.41 10.36
N VAL A 928 -1.81 -42.72 10.88
CA VAL A 928 -1.60 -41.27 10.72
C VAL A 928 -1.53 -40.89 9.23
N ILE A 929 -0.76 -41.62 8.42
CA ILE A 929 -0.71 -41.38 6.96
C ILE A 929 -2.09 -41.53 6.32
N GLN A 930 -2.88 -42.53 6.75
CA GLN A 930 -4.22 -42.77 6.21
C GLN A 930 -5.21 -41.69 6.64
N GLU A 931 -5.15 -41.24 7.89
CA GLU A 931 -5.98 -40.20 8.47
C GLU A 931 -5.69 -38.84 7.84
N CYS A 932 -4.41 -38.43 7.79
CA CYS A 932 -3.99 -37.20 7.09
C CYS A 932 -4.44 -37.23 5.62
N LYS A 933 -4.22 -38.36 4.90
CA LYS A 933 -4.72 -38.50 3.52
C LYS A 933 -6.24 -38.53 3.42
N ALA A 934 -6.96 -38.96 4.45
CA ALA A 934 -8.41 -38.98 4.49
C ALA A 934 -8.96 -37.58 4.73
N GLU A 935 -8.36 -36.80 5.62
CA GLU A 935 -8.73 -35.40 5.87
C GLU A 935 -8.33 -34.49 4.70
N ILE A 936 -7.13 -34.64 4.12
CA ILE A 936 -6.78 -34.00 2.84
C ILE A 936 -7.79 -34.40 1.77
N LYS A 937 -8.18 -35.67 1.67
CA LYS A 937 -9.24 -36.10 0.74
C LYS A 937 -10.62 -35.57 1.10
N LYS A 938 -10.93 -35.30 2.37
CA LYS A 938 -12.22 -34.76 2.82
C LYS A 938 -12.29 -33.27 2.48
N ARG A 939 -11.21 -32.52 2.74
CA ARG A 939 -10.98 -31.15 2.26
C ARG A 939 -10.98 -31.05 0.73
N GLN A 940 -10.37 -32.02 0.05
CA GLN A 940 -10.42 -32.12 -1.42
C GLN A 940 -11.76 -32.63 -1.95
N ARG A 941 -12.55 -33.41 -1.18
CA ARG A 941 -13.89 -33.92 -1.58
C ARG A 941 -15.00 -32.91 -1.29
N SER A 942 -14.87 -32.09 -0.24
CA SER A 942 -15.69 -30.89 -0.07
C SER A 942 -15.41 -29.92 -1.21
N ARG A 943 -14.14 -29.77 -1.63
CA ARG A 943 -13.74 -29.01 -2.84
C ARG A 943 -14.08 -29.69 -4.19
N LYS A 944 -14.18 -31.04 -4.29
CA LYS A 944 -14.43 -31.80 -5.55
C LYS A 944 -15.75 -32.57 -5.59
N LYS A 945 -16.83 -32.08 -4.99
CA LYS A 945 -18.16 -32.66 -5.22
C LYS A 945 -18.71 -32.25 -6.60
N LYS A 946 -18.05 -32.69 -7.67
CA LYS A 946 -18.61 -32.66 -9.04
C LYS A 946 -19.72 -33.70 -9.13
N VAL A 947 -20.96 -33.27 -8.93
CA VAL A 947 -22.13 -34.05 -9.36
C VAL A 947 -22.16 -34.01 -10.88
N LYS A 948 -21.87 -35.13 -11.54
CA LYS A 948 -22.21 -35.27 -12.96
C LYS A 948 -23.72 -35.42 -13.06
N PHE A 949 -24.39 -34.40 -13.61
CA PHE A 949 -25.82 -34.46 -13.89
C PHE A 949 -26.09 -35.56 -14.92
N VAL A 950 -26.99 -36.48 -14.59
CA VAL A 950 -27.53 -37.48 -15.53
C VAL A 950 -28.91 -36.97 -15.96
N PRO A 951 -29.17 -36.78 -17.27
CA PRO A 951 -30.47 -36.32 -17.75
C PRO A 951 -31.60 -37.24 -17.26
N GLY A 952 -32.38 -36.76 -16.28
CA GLY A 952 -33.46 -37.51 -15.63
C GLY A 952 -33.50 -37.44 -14.10
N ASP A 953 -32.40 -37.05 -13.44
CA ASP A 953 -32.36 -36.78 -11.99
C ASP A 953 -32.84 -35.34 -11.68
N THR A 954 -33.26 -35.07 -10.45
CA THR A 954 -33.63 -33.69 -10.03
C THR A 954 -32.33 -32.88 -9.88
N PRO A 955 -32.09 -31.81 -10.67
CA PRO A 955 -30.92 -30.97 -10.51
C PRO A 955 -30.83 -30.42 -9.07
N PHE A 956 -29.63 -30.34 -8.51
CA PHE A 956 -29.36 -29.79 -7.17
C PHE A 956 -30.09 -30.48 -6.00
N GLU A 957 -30.37 -31.78 -6.10
CA GLU A 957 -31.01 -32.55 -5.02
C GLU A 957 -30.24 -32.43 -3.68
N GLY A 958 -30.89 -31.84 -2.68
CA GLY A 958 -30.30 -31.58 -1.35
C GLY A 958 -29.58 -30.23 -1.19
N PHE A 959 -29.58 -29.38 -2.20
CA PHE A 959 -29.11 -27.99 -2.13
C PHE A 959 -30.25 -27.07 -1.67
N ASP A 960 -29.98 -26.20 -0.70
CA ASP A 960 -30.96 -25.24 -0.20
C ASP A 960 -30.82 -23.90 -0.94
N LEU A 961 -31.84 -23.54 -1.73
CA LEU A 961 -31.88 -22.29 -2.48
C LEU A 961 -32.43 -21.11 -1.68
N THR A 962 -32.85 -21.31 -0.42
CA THR A 962 -33.55 -20.28 0.37
C THR A 962 -32.71 -19.02 0.57
N ASN A 963 -31.39 -19.14 0.66
CA ASN A 963 -30.44 -18.01 0.80
C ASN A 963 -29.40 -17.97 -0.33
N PHE A 964 -29.76 -18.49 -1.51
CA PHE A 964 -28.83 -18.51 -2.64
C PHE A 964 -28.81 -17.17 -3.38
N TRP A 965 -29.94 -16.47 -3.46
CA TRP A 965 -30.10 -15.21 -4.20
C TRP A 965 -30.11 -14.01 -3.26
N ASP A 966 -29.35 -12.98 -3.62
CA ASP A 966 -29.46 -11.61 -3.13
C ASP A 966 -30.41 -10.82 -4.04
N ASP A 967 -31.69 -10.75 -3.63
CA ASP A 967 -32.73 -9.99 -4.31
C ASP A 967 -32.66 -8.50 -3.96
N SER A 968 -31.47 -7.92 -4.12
CA SER A 968 -31.27 -6.48 -4.02
C SER A 968 -32.16 -5.74 -5.03
N MET A 969 -32.44 -4.47 -4.75
CA MET A 969 -33.20 -3.61 -5.67
C MET A 969 -32.61 -3.61 -7.09
N TYR A 970 -31.28 -3.63 -7.19
CA TYR A 970 -30.57 -3.71 -8.45
C TYR A 970 -30.79 -5.07 -9.15
N ALA A 971 -30.64 -6.19 -8.42
CA ALA A 971 -30.90 -7.52 -8.96
C ALA A 971 -32.34 -7.63 -9.49
N LEU A 972 -33.33 -7.19 -8.71
CA LEU A 972 -34.75 -7.19 -9.10
C LEU A 972 -35.04 -6.32 -10.33
N LYS A 973 -34.31 -5.22 -10.49
CA LYS A 973 -34.44 -4.32 -11.63
C LYS A 973 -33.77 -4.89 -12.88
N GLU A 974 -32.54 -5.35 -12.81
CA GLU A 974 -31.69 -5.63 -13.97
C GLU A 974 -31.56 -7.13 -14.33
N TYR A 975 -31.78 -8.07 -13.40
CA TYR A 975 -31.57 -9.52 -13.62
C TYR A 975 -32.85 -10.35 -13.47
N VAL A 976 -33.61 -10.14 -12.39
CA VAL A 976 -34.67 -11.06 -11.97
C VAL A 976 -35.93 -10.92 -12.83
N SER A 977 -36.28 -11.97 -13.55
CA SER A 977 -37.52 -12.05 -14.35
C SER A 977 -38.55 -12.98 -13.70
N ASP A 978 -39.79 -12.95 -14.21
CA ASP A 978 -40.78 -13.98 -13.88
C ASP A 978 -40.27 -15.38 -14.30
N PRO A 979 -40.61 -16.47 -13.58
CA PRO A 979 -40.21 -17.83 -13.94
C PRO A 979 -40.56 -18.18 -15.40
N PRO A 980 -39.63 -18.74 -16.18
CA PRO A 980 -39.79 -18.86 -17.62
C PRO A 980 -40.75 -20.01 -17.97
N SER A 981 -41.70 -19.74 -18.88
CA SER A 981 -42.59 -20.77 -19.42
C SER A 981 -41.87 -21.67 -20.43
N ASP A 982 -42.43 -22.85 -20.69
CA ASP A 982 -41.86 -23.76 -21.71
C ASP A 982 -41.88 -23.14 -23.12
N GLU A 983 -42.86 -22.27 -23.42
CA GLU A 983 -42.87 -21.52 -24.68
C GLU A 983 -41.76 -20.46 -24.74
N LEU A 984 -41.51 -19.74 -23.64
CA LEU A 984 -40.45 -18.73 -23.57
C LEU A 984 -39.06 -19.38 -23.72
N ILE A 985 -38.82 -20.49 -23.04
CA ILE A 985 -37.57 -21.25 -23.14
C ILE A 985 -37.33 -21.69 -24.59
N ALA A 986 -38.35 -22.28 -25.24
CA ALA A 986 -38.21 -22.73 -26.62
C ALA A 986 -37.91 -21.58 -27.59
N SER A 987 -38.48 -20.38 -27.36
CA SER A 987 -38.21 -19.23 -28.21
C SER A 987 -36.83 -18.62 -27.97
N VAL A 988 -36.35 -18.57 -26.72
CA VAL A 988 -34.98 -18.13 -26.38
C VAL A 988 -33.93 -19.08 -26.97
N GLU A 989 -34.14 -20.40 -26.88
CA GLU A 989 -33.26 -21.39 -27.51
C GLU A 989 -33.23 -21.28 -29.04
N GLU A 990 -34.37 -20.98 -29.67
CA GLU A 990 -34.45 -20.75 -31.13
C GLU A 990 -33.66 -19.51 -31.54
N GLU A 991 -33.70 -18.45 -30.74
CA GLU A 991 -33.00 -17.18 -30.98
C GLU A 991 -31.49 -17.29 -30.77
N LEU A 992 -31.07 -17.90 -29.66
CA LEU A 992 -29.65 -18.15 -29.38
C LEU A 992 -29.05 -19.22 -30.32
N GLY A 993 -29.88 -20.13 -30.85
CA GLY A 993 -29.43 -21.27 -31.67
C GLY A 993 -28.86 -22.44 -30.88
N TYR A 994 -28.93 -22.41 -29.54
CA TYR A 994 -28.40 -23.41 -28.62
C TYR A 994 -29.49 -23.99 -27.71
N LYS A 995 -29.40 -25.30 -27.43
CA LYS A 995 -30.23 -25.96 -26.41
C LYS A 995 -29.64 -25.70 -25.03
N LEU A 996 -30.40 -25.06 -24.14
CA LEU A 996 -29.91 -24.72 -22.79
C LEU A 996 -29.80 -25.97 -21.90
N PRO A 997 -28.82 -26.03 -20.98
CA PRO A 997 -28.67 -27.15 -20.05
C PRO A 997 -29.91 -27.34 -19.18
N ALA A 998 -30.29 -28.60 -18.91
CA ALA A 998 -31.46 -28.90 -18.09
C ALA A 998 -31.32 -28.37 -16.65
N ALA A 999 -30.09 -28.34 -16.10
CA ALA A 999 -29.81 -27.76 -14.80
C ALA A 999 -30.02 -26.24 -14.77
N TYR A 1000 -29.62 -25.54 -15.83
CA TYR A 1000 -29.83 -24.09 -15.97
C TYR A 1000 -31.32 -23.75 -16.05
N ILE A 1001 -32.07 -24.43 -16.93
CA ILE A 1001 -33.52 -24.26 -17.04
C ILE A 1001 -34.22 -24.53 -15.71
N TRP A 1002 -33.78 -25.56 -14.98
CA TRP A 1002 -34.39 -25.89 -13.69
C TRP A 1002 -34.15 -24.79 -12.65
N LEU A 1003 -32.93 -24.25 -12.56
CA LEU A 1003 -32.58 -23.16 -11.66
C LEU A 1003 -33.40 -21.91 -11.98
N MET A 1004 -33.47 -21.54 -13.26
CA MET A 1004 -34.22 -20.39 -13.75
C MET A 1004 -35.73 -20.52 -13.51
N LYS A 1005 -36.27 -21.74 -13.41
CA LYS A 1005 -37.67 -21.98 -13.00
C LYS A 1005 -37.91 -21.81 -11.51
N GLN A 1006 -36.88 -21.86 -10.67
CA GLN A 1006 -36.99 -21.52 -9.25
C GLN A 1006 -36.88 -20.01 -9.05
N HIS A 1007 -35.95 -19.36 -9.75
CA HIS A 1007 -35.69 -17.92 -9.70
C HIS A 1007 -34.95 -17.51 -10.99
N ASN A 1008 -35.55 -16.66 -11.82
CA ASN A 1008 -35.17 -16.48 -13.23
C ASN A 1008 -34.18 -15.34 -13.45
N GLY A 1009 -32.92 -15.61 -13.08
CA GLY A 1009 -31.83 -14.63 -13.09
C GLY A 1009 -31.77 -13.88 -11.77
N GLY A 1010 -30.60 -13.40 -11.40
CA GLY A 1010 -30.37 -12.73 -10.12
C GLY A 1010 -28.90 -12.74 -9.71
N ILE A 1011 -28.59 -12.12 -8.59
CA ILE A 1011 -27.25 -12.08 -8.01
C ILE A 1011 -27.17 -13.15 -6.92
N PRO A 1012 -26.21 -14.09 -6.94
CA PRO A 1012 -26.04 -15.02 -5.83
C PRO A 1012 -25.43 -14.32 -4.61
N VAL A 1013 -25.80 -14.74 -3.39
CA VAL A 1013 -25.20 -14.22 -2.14
C VAL A 1013 -23.68 -14.47 -2.08
N ASN A 1014 -23.22 -15.58 -2.67
CA ASN A 1014 -21.80 -15.88 -2.83
C ASN A 1014 -21.45 -15.84 -4.33
N THR A 1015 -20.63 -14.87 -4.71
CA THR A 1015 -20.30 -14.56 -6.11
C THR A 1015 -18.97 -15.14 -6.59
N CYS A 1016 -18.14 -15.67 -5.69
CA CYS A 1016 -16.82 -16.21 -6.02
C CYS A 1016 -16.81 -17.74 -6.10
N TYR A 1017 -16.14 -18.28 -7.11
CA TYR A 1017 -15.87 -19.70 -7.28
C TYR A 1017 -14.35 -19.96 -7.32
N PRO A 1018 -13.79 -20.75 -6.38
CA PRO A 1018 -12.36 -21.05 -6.36
C PRO A 1018 -11.89 -21.83 -7.59
N CYS A 1019 -10.74 -21.44 -8.14
CA CYS A 1019 -10.08 -22.00 -9.32
C CYS A 1019 -8.60 -22.28 -9.00
N ASP A 1020 -8.07 -23.38 -9.56
CA ASP A 1020 -6.65 -23.77 -9.38
C ASP A 1020 -5.72 -23.08 -10.40
N GLU A 1021 -6.27 -22.26 -11.31
CA GLU A 1021 -5.55 -21.51 -12.35
C GLU A 1021 -5.88 -20.02 -12.15
N PRO A 1022 -4.86 -19.13 -12.13
CA PRO A 1022 -5.07 -17.69 -11.96
C PRO A 1022 -5.80 -17.09 -13.16
N THR A 1023 -6.67 -16.12 -12.88
CA THR A 1023 -7.33 -15.27 -13.88
C THR A 1023 -6.52 -13.97 -14.07
N CYS A 1024 -6.93 -13.08 -14.97
CA CYS A 1024 -6.25 -11.80 -15.18
C CYS A 1024 -6.30 -10.85 -13.97
N TRP A 1025 -7.14 -11.12 -12.96
CA TRP A 1025 -7.33 -10.24 -11.80
C TRP A 1025 -7.38 -10.96 -10.44
N ALA A 1026 -7.44 -12.30 -10.41
CA ALA A 1026 -7.45 -13.08 -9.17
C ALA A 1026 -6.61 -14.35 -9.27
N GLU A 1027 -5.82 -14.64 -8.22
CA GLU A 1027 -4.89 -15.78 -8.18
C GLU A 1027 -5.58 -17.15 -8.08
N ASP A 1028 -6.75 -17.21 -7.42
CA ASP A 1028 -7.32 -18.47 -6.96
C ASP A 1028 -8.84 -18.59 -7.14
N HIS A 1029 -9.49 -17.67 -7.86
CA HIS A 1029 -10.94 -17.71 -8.06
C HIS A 1029 -11.41 -16.98 -9.32
N VAL A 1030 -12.67 -17.23 -9.68
CA VAL A 1030 -13.45 -16.48 -10.67
C VAL A 1030 -14.68 -15.92 -9.96
N ALA A 1031 -14.95 -14.63 -10.10
CA ALA A 1031 -16.17 -14.00 -9.57
C ALA A 1031 -17.20 -13.72 -10.68
N ILE A 1032 -18.48 -13.71 -10.30
CA ILE A 1032 -19.58 -13.26 -11.15
C ILE A 1032 -20.35 -12.13 -10.46
N THR A 1033 -20.86 -11.19 -11.24
CA THR A 1033 -21.73 -10.11 -10.76
C THR A 1033 -23.17 -10.60 -10.66
N GLY A 1034 -23.64 -11.38 -11.65
CA GLY A 1034 -24.96 -12.00 -11.60
C GLY A 1034 -25.13 -13.11 -12.63
N ILE A 1035 -26.24 -13.86 -12.50
CA ILE A 1035 -26.62 -14.93 -13.41
C ILE A 1035 -27.78 -14.45 -14.27
N PHE A 1036 -27.66 -14.58 -15.59
CA PHE A 1036 -28.64 -14.07 -16.54
C PHE A 1036 -29.93 -14.90 -16.56
N GLY A 1037 -31.07 -14.23 -16.44
CA GLY A 1037 -32.38 -14.86 -16.59
C GLY A 1037 -32.65 -15.35 -18.03
N ILE A 1038 -33.49 -16.38 -18.16
CA ILE A 1038 -34.06 -16.78 -19.46
C ILE A 1038 -35.17 -15.78 -19.81
N GLY A 1039 -34.85 -14.82 -20.67
CA GLY A 1039 -35.76 -13.74 -21.03
C GLY A 1039 -35.18 -12.75 -22.02
N ARG A 1040 -35.92 -11.67 -22.24
CA ARG A 1040 -35.57 -10.52 -23.10
C ARG A 1040 -35.92 -9.17 -22.47
N GLU A 1041 -36.63 -9.18 -21.33
CA GLU A 1041 -37.24 -7.98 -20.76
C GLU A 1041 -36.26 -7.23 -19.85
N LYS A 1042 -35.32 -7.95 -19.24
CA LYS A 1042 -34.31 -7.42 -18.33
C LYS A 1042 -33.00 -7.20 -19.09
N SER A 1043 -32.28 -6.14 -18.75
CA SER A 1043 -31.00 -5.77 -19.37
C SER A 1043 -30.01 -6.93 -19.27
N CYS A 1044 -29.88 -7.54 -18.09
CA CYS A 1044 -29.02 -8.68 -17.78
C CYS A 1044 -29.78 -10.02 -17.90
N SER A 1045 -30.37 -10.27 -19.07
CA SER A 1045 -30.98 -11.56 -19.43
C SER A 1045 -30.37 -12.12 -20.71
N LEU A 1046 -30.52 -13.43 -20.97
CA LEU A 1046 -29.81 -14.10 -22.08
C LEU A 1046 -30.01 -13.42 -23.45
N CYS A 1047 -31.20 -12.87 -23.71
CA CYS A 1047 -31.54 -12.13 -24.92
C CYS A 1047 -31.94 -10.67 -24.60
N GLY A 1048 -31.48 -10.13 -23.47
CA GLY A 1048 -31.65 -8.73 -23.09
C GLY A 1048 -30.66 -7.80 -23.79
N GLU A 1049 -30.69 -6.51 -23.44
CA GLU A 1049 -29.82 -5.48 -24.01
C GLU A 1049 -28.32 -5.80 -23.82
N LEU A 1050 -27.94 -6.31 -22.65
CA LEU A 1050 -26.58 -6.75 -22.32
C LEU A 1050 -26.44 -8.29 -22.39
N GLY A 1051 -27.31 -8.94 -23.16
CA GLY A 1051 -27.37 -10.39 -23.27
C GLY A 1051 -26.27 -10.99 -24.14
N SER A 1052 -26.36 -12.30 -24.36
CA SER A 1052 -25.30 -13.06 -25.03
C SER A 1052 -24.96 -12.58 -26.45
N GLN A 1053 -25.94 -12.05 -27.19
CA GLN A 1053 -25.69 -11.57 -28.55
C GLN A 1053 -24.96 -10.22 -28.56
N PHE A 1054 -25.28 -9.32 -27.61
CA PHE A 1054 -24.57 -8.05 -27.44
C PHE A 1054 -23.10 -8.27 -27.13
N MET A 1055 -22.80 -9.21 -26.23
CA MET A 1055 -21.41 -9.53 -25.86
C MET A 1055 -20.60 -10.10 -27.04
N ILE A 1056 -21.25 -10.84 -27.95
CA ILE A 1056 -20.59 -11.38 -29.15
C ILE A 1056 -20.44 -10.30 -30.24
N ASP A 1057 -21.48 -9.50 -30.50
CA ASP A 1057 -21.51 -8.59 -31.63
C ASP A 1057 -20.80 -7.25 -31.34
N GLU A 1058 -20.97 -6.69 -30.14
CA GLU A 1058 -20.45 -5.37 -29.77
C GLU A 1058 -19.14 -5.48 -28.97
N TRP A 1059 -19.00 -6.49 -28.10
CA TRP A 1059 -17.77 -6.75 -27.33
C TRP A 1059 -16.86 -7.81 -27.97
N GLU A 1060 -17.16 -8.25 -29.20
CA GLU A 1060 -16.34 -9.16 -30.00
C GLU A 1060 -15.97 -10.50 -29.32
N TYR A 1061 -16.71 -10.94 -28.29
CA TYR A 1061 -16.46 -12.24 -27.65
C TYR A 1061 -16.62 -13.40 -28.65
N PRO A 1062 -15.85 -14.49 -28.49
CA PRO A 1062 -15.88 -15.58 -29.43
C PRO A 1062 -17.25 -16.28 -29.39
N ALA A 1063 -17.86 -16.48 -30.56
CA ALA A 1063 -19.16 -17.13 -30.73
C ALA A 1063 -19.10 -18.65 -30.49
N ILE A 1064 -18.70 -19.05 -29.27
CA ILE A 1064 -18.53 -20.45 -28.84
C ILE A 1064 -19.78 -21.03 -28.19
N GLY A 1065 -20.74 -20.17 -27.84
CA GLY A 1065 -21.97 -20.56 -27.18
C GLY A 1065 -22.71 -19.38 -26.57
N VAL A 1066 -23.20 -19.53 -25.33
CA VAL A 1066 -24.10 -18.56 -24.68
C VAL A 1066 -23.43 -17.95 -23.45
N ALA A 1067 -23.35 -16.62 -23.37
CA ALA A 1067 -22.94 -15.91 -22.17
C ALA A 1067 -24.05 -15.99 -21.11
N ILE A 1068 -23.71 -16.39 -19.89
CA ILE A 1068 -24.69 -16.67 -18.83
C ILE A 1068 -24.44 -15.93 -17.52
N CYS A 1069 -23.23 -15.39 -17.31
CA CYS A 1069 -22.91 -14.55 -16.16
C CYS A 1069 -21.95 -13.46 -16.61
N ASP A 1070 -22.20 -12.25 -16.17
CA ASP A 1070 -21.23 -11.17 -16.17
C ASP A 1070 -20.32 -11.23 -14.94
N CYS A 1071 -19.16 -10.60 -15.06
CA CYS A 1071 -18.11 -10.59 -14.06
C CYS A 1071 -17.85 -9.15 -13.58
N PRO A 1072 -17.22 -8.94 -12.41
CA PRO A 1072 -17.03 -7.59 -11.83
C PRO A 1072 -16.20 -6.64 -12.69
N SER A 1073 -15.49 -7.16 -13.70
CA SER A 1073 -14.66 -6.39 -14.64
C SER A 1073 -15.43 -5.52 -15.65
N ALA A 1074 -16.74 -5.33 -15.48
CA ALA A 1074 -17.60 -4.57 -16.40
C ALA A 1074 -17.58 -5.07 -17.86
N GLY A 1075 -17.35 -6.38 -18.08
CA GLY A 1075 -17.42 -7.03 -19.39
C GLY A 1075 -16.07 -7.41 -20.01
N HIS A 1076 -14.94 -7.14 -19.35
CA HIS A 1076 -13.60 -7.58 -19.81
C HIS A 1076 -13.36 -9.09 -19.64
N ASP A 1077 -14.12 -9.74 -18.77
CA ASP A 1077 -14.25 -11.19 -18.70
C ASP A 1077 -15.71 -11.63 -18.50
N MET A 1078 -16.03 -12.85 -18.94
CA MET A 1078 -17.39 -13.39 -18.88
C MET A 1078 -17.44 -14.91 -18.74
N ILE A 1079 -18.57 -15.42 -18.22
CA ILE A 1079 -18.85 -16.87 -18.15
C ILE A 1079 -19.72 -17.31 -19.32
N PHE A 1080 -19.19 -18.27 -20.10
CA PHE A 1080 -19.87 -18.86 -21.25
C PHE A 1080 -20.21 -20.34 -21.04
N LEU A 1081 -21.36 -20.74 -21.59
CA LEU A 1081 -21.64 -22.12 -21.95
C LEU A 1081 -20.97 -22.44 -23.28
N ASP A 1082 -19.85 -23.15 -23.27
CA ASP A 1082 -19.07 -23.53 -24.46
C ASP A 1082 -19.61 -24.81 -25.11
N TYR A 1083 -20.13 -24.67 -26.34
CA TYR A 1083 -20.70 -25.77 -27.13
C TYR A 1083 -19.74 -26.31 -28.19
N ARG A 1084 -18.50 -25.81 -28.30
CA ARG A 1084 -17.55 -26.24 -29.37
C ARG A 1084 -17.32 -27.75 -29.39
N ALA A 1085 -17.28 -28.40 -28.21
CA ALA A 1085 -17.05 -29.82 -28.09
C ALA A 1085 -18.30 -30.69 -28.32
N CYS A 1086 -19.49 -30.22 -27.91
CA CYS A 1086 -20.72 -31.02 -27.89
C CYS A 1086 -21.71 -30.68 -29.02
N GLY A 1087 -21.52 -29.53 -29.69
CA GLY A 1087 -22.44 -28.96 -30.67
C GLY A 1087 -23.71 -28.38 -30.04
N PRO A 1088 -24.54 -27.62 -30.80
CA PRO A 1088 -25.61 -26.77 -30.24
C PRO A 1088 -26.76 -27.49 -29.54
N GLN A 1089 -26.77 -28.82 -29.57
CA GLN A 1089 -27.81 -29.67 -28.97
C GLN A 1089 -27.25 -30.60 -27.88
N GLY A 1090 -25.95 -30.49 -27.60
CA GLY A 1090 -25.26 -31.28 -26.56
C GLY A 1090 -25.19 -30.54 -25.22
N GLU A 1091 -24.66 -31.22 -24.21
CA GLU A 1091 -24.40 -30.61 -22.89
C GLU A 1091 -23.09 -29.82 -22.93
N PRO A 1092 -23.11 -28.48 -22.76
CA PRO A 1092 -21.94 -27.62 -22.86
C PRO A 1092 -21.03 -27.71 -21.62
N ALA A 1093 -19.79 -27.26 -21.77
CA ALA A 1093 -18.93 -26.95 -20.62
C ALA A 1093 -19.19 -25.50 -20.16
N VAL A 1094 -19.01 -25.21 -18.88
CA VAL A 1094 -18.94 -23.83 -18.38
C VAL A 1094 -17.48 -23.40 -18.45
N VAL A 1095 -17.21 -22.25 -19.07
CA VAL A 1095 -15.86 -21.69 -19.22
C VAL A 1095 -15.87 -20.22 -18.82
N HIS A 1096 -14.76 -19.78 -18.23
CA HIS A 1096 -14.42 -18.38 -18.13
C HIS A 1096 -13.70 -17.97 -19.42
N VAL A 1097 -14.08 -16.83 -19.97
CA VAL A 1097 -13.49 -16.26 -21.19
C VAL A 1097 -13.06 -14.85 -20.84
N ASP A 1098 -11.77 -14.62 -20.99
CA ASP A 1098 -11.08 -13.36 -20.76
C ASP A 1098 -10.66 -12.79 -22.12
N GLN A 1099 -10.77 -11.47 -22.31
CA GLN A 1099 -10.56 -10.81 -23.62
C GLN A 1099 -9.10 -10.76 -24.07
#